data_AF-A0A5J6YNH6-F1
#
_entry.id   AF-A0A5J6YNH6-F1
#
_cell.length_a   1.000
_cell.length_b   1.000
_cell.length_c   1.000
_cell.angle_alpha   90.00
_cell.angle_beta   90.00
_cell.angle_gamma   90.00
#
_symmetry.space_group_name_H-M   'P 1'
#
loop_
_entity.id
_entity.type
_entity.pdbx_description
1 polymer ?
#
loop_
_entity_poly.entity_id
_entity_poly.type
_entity_poly.pdbx_seq_one_letter_code
_entity_poly.pdbx_strand_id
1 'polypeptide(L)'
;MNRAVFNRVSRRSESLPERLVGGLWQTGSAGRLNGLPAPVGTPLVPDLRGQVTWQPEGHEADGTAPGRFPAGASEHLKLGSLEDALTTLLDDGGDWTRWAGLSPMDRNLADDLQRLPLEEEMARHLAHLEAVCRQPRTHLEIFEERQQVSRARQIPTRAITYLASHTEDWENRSLRSVRPRRIIANVRDEQYDIYENRVAVRLVDHLLLYVRRRIARVSELLHTLGVVDTNAHEPPSGMYWRQRRLYSLWGDALDVTEGQLLAEERLQELQRLRRQLERLQGSLLYRQVQRRLQVPAQLRITNILGNDPHYRRVARLWLAWYQHAHTGLPSAEQQQRDAQEQSRLFDGYALLLTVQALVQFGFTPLHGDSTLLVPGTRLDLSGPEGEISLEVDPDGTHALYRHHESVLRVVPLSTSLSALERSEQSWVAEELAQLAQDAPTFTLLLYPGGGGAAPAPEFLALGTEAAALHPSLGCLPGSPVDLESTERVARALRWALTGGRYLAYPPRIPLPEPLHGLGAPPPFLGGSREWALPLPLVPSDTGWRDPARALRTELTLAERTLAELKAAGHQTRTVEREAIRLRQVLTAWETLEREVLTAETALESLRHCPICSSQGADLQAWDHAQFRCECGDCGAVWSVRRCPVCRIRHPWLRPRLRAVPVIDPLPGWADRLFGRDVLTLPDPHDLTDETCPRCTELMPEKQQAGVMG
;
A
#
# COMPACT_ATOMS: atom_id res chain seq x y z
N MET A 1 -13.38 -7.15 31.47
CA MET A 1 -12.52 -7.82 30.48
C MET A 1 -13.23 -7.84 29.13
N ASN A 2 -12.93 -6.98 28.15
CA ASN A 2 -12.72 -5.53 28.16
C ASN A 2 -12.75 -5.12 26.68
N ARG A 3 -13.85 -4.53 26.19
CA ARG A 3 -13.96 -3.79 24.90
C ARG A 3 -12.97 -4.22 23.80
N ALA A 4 -12.98 -5.50 23.45
CA ALA A 4 -11.94 -6.05 22.59
C ALA A 4 -12.17 -5.61 21.14
N VAL A 5 -11.15 -5.02 20.55
CA VAL A 5 -11.03 -4.78 19.11
C VAL A 5 -10.08 -5.84 18.54
N PHE A 6 -10.32 -6.27 17.31
CA PHE A 6 -9.52 -7.27 16.65
C PHE A 6 -8.47 -6.59 15.77
N ASN A 7 -7.20 -6.92 15.98
CA ASN A 7 -6.09 -6.47 15.14
C ASN A 7 -5.89 -7.45 13.98
N ARG A 8 -6.03 -6.97 12.74
CA ARG A 8 -5.93 -7.81 11.53
C ARG A 8 -4.52 -8.31 11.25
N VAL A 9 -3.48 -7.61 11.72
CA VAL A 9 -2.08 -8.00 11.55
C VAL A 9 -1.67 -9.04 12.60
N SER A 10 -1.86 -8.76 13.89
CA SER A 10 -1.47 -9.67 14.98
C SER A 10 -2.43 -10.86 15.16
N ARG A 11 -3.64 -10.80 14.60
CA ARG A 11 -4.77 -11.73 14.82
C ARG A 11 -5.17 -11.85 16.29
N ARG A 12 -4.96 -10.79 17.09
CA ARG A 12 -5.28 -10.78 18.52
C ARG A 12 -6.39 -9.79 18.81
N SER A 13 -7.19 -10.16 19.81
CA SER A 13 -8.20 -9.30 20.41
C SER A 13 -7.54 -8.48 21.52
N GLU A 14 -7.54 -7.16 21.39
CA GLU A 14 -6.82 -6.23 22.26
C GLU A 14 -7.76 -5.10 22.71
N SER A 15 -7.37 -4.32 23.72
CA SER A 15 -8.12 -3.11 24.10
C SER A 15 -7.98 -2.02 23.04
N LEU A 16 -9.03 -1.20 22.85
CA LEU A 16 -8.98 -0.05 21.94
C LEU A 16 -7.74 0.83 22.23
N PRO A 17 -6.79 0.98 21.30
CA PRO A 17 -5.60 1.79 21.52
C PRO A 17 -5.90 3.29 21.38
N GLU A 18 -5.06 4.12 21.99
CA GLU A 18 -5.20 5.59 21.93
C GLU A 18 -5.03 6.14 20.51
N ARG A 19 -4.18 5.49 19.71
CA ARG A 19 -3.90 5.87 18.32
C ARG A 19 -4.14 4.67 17.40
N LEU A 20 -4.79 4.90 16.27
CA LEU A 20 -5.22 3.85 15.33
C LEU A 20 -4.77 4.16 13.91
N VAL A 21 -4.58 3.10 13.12
CA VAL A 21 -4.41 3.17 11.68
C VAL A 21 -5.64 2.56 11.02
N GLY A 22 -6.19 3.23 10.01
CA GLY A 22 -7.38 2.78 9.29
C GLY A 22 -7.15 1.44 8.60
N GLY A 23 -8.11 0.53 8.75
CA GLY A 23 -8.05 -0.80 8.17
C GLY A 23 -7.18 -1.80 8.96
N LEU A 24 -6.54 -1.41 10.07
CA LEU A 24 -5.84 -2.37 10.96
C LEU A 24 -6.76 -3.02 11.99
N TRP A 25 -7.85 -2.34 12.36
CA TRP A 25 -8.68 -2.70 13.50
C TRP A 25 -10.14 -2.92 13.10
N GLN A 26 -10.76 -3.96 13.66
CA GLN A 26 -12.18 -4.27 13.53
C GLN A 26 -12.83 -4.49 14.90
N THR A 27 -14.16 -4.44 14.97
CA THR A 27 -14.91 -4.74 16.19
C THR A 27 -14.77 -6.23 16.53
N GLY A 28 -14.34 -6.55 17.76
CA GLY A 28 -14.20 -7.94 18.22
C GLY A 28 -15.52 -8.57 18.70
N SER A 29 -16.56 -7.77 18.90
CA SER A 29 -17.90 -8.19 19.32
C SER A 29 -18.96 -7.27 18.70
N ALA A 30 -20.25 -7.60 18.81
CA ALA A 30 -21.31 -6.65 18.49
C ALA A 30 -21.35 -5.52 19.54
N GLY A 31 -21.82 -4.34 19.13
CA GLY A 31 -21.84 -3.16 20.00
C GLY A 31 -22.21 -1.87 19.28
N ARG A 32 -21.68 -0.75 19.77
CA ARG A 32 -21.83 0.58 19.20
C ARG A 32 -20.47 1.18 18.82
N LEU A 33 -20.31 1.49 17.54
CA LEU A 33 -19.19 2.24 16.97
C LEU A 33 -19.67 3.67 16.72
N ASN A 34 -18.99 4.67 17.29
CA ASN A 34 -19.37 6.09 17.20
C ASN A 34 -20.84 6.35 17.59
N GLY A 35 -21.36 5.56 18.54
CA GLY A 35 -22.74 5.62 19.01
C GLY A 35 -23.77 4.88 18.16
N LEU A 36 -23.37 4.36 16.99
CA LEU A 36 -24.23 3.63 16.04
C LEU A 36 -24.05 2.11 16.19
N PRO A 37 -25.10 1.29 16.00
CA PRO A 37 -24.99 -0.16 16.03
C PRO A 37 -23.94 -0.67 15.02
N ALA A 38 -23.07 -1.58 15.47
CA ALA A 38 -22.07 -2.21 14.63
C ALA A 38 -21.95 -3.71 14.98
N PRO A 39 -22.07 -4.62 14.01
CA PRO A 39 -21.85 -6.06 14.23
C PRO A 39 -20.36 -6.37 14.48
N VAL A 40 -20.06 -7.64 14.78
CA VAL A 40 -18.68 -8.16 14.84
C VAL A 40 -17.99 -8.00 13.47
N GLY A 41 -16.69 -7.73 13.46
CA GLY A 41 -15.89 -7.63 12.23
C GLY A 41 -16.04 -6.30 11.49
N THR A 42 -16.73 -5.32 12.07
CA THR A 42 -16.92 -4.00 11.46
C THR A 42 -15.61 -3.20 11.53
N PRO A 43 -15.09 -2.65 10.42
CA PRO A 43 -13.91 -1.80 10.44
C PRO A 43 -14.08 -0.57 11.34
N LEU A 44 -13.07 -0.28 12.14
CA LEU A 44 -13.03 0.95 12.94
C LEU A 44 -12.72 2.12 12.02
N VAL A 45 -13.62 3.12 12.00
CA VAL A 45 -13.51 4.32 11.16
C VAL A 45 -13.63 5.59 11.99
N PRO A 46 -12.92 6.67 11.61
CA PRO A 46 -12.98 7.94 12.32
C PRO A 46 -14.34 8.64 12.16
N ASP A 47 -14.75 9.37 13.20
CA ASP A 47 -15.80 10.39 13.14
C ASP A 47 -15.29 11.70 12.48
N LEU A 48 -16.15 12.73 12.43
CA LEU A 48 -15.79 14.07 11.90
C LEU A 48 -14.60 14.75 12.59
N ARG A 49 -14.23 14.31 13.79
CA ARG A 49 -13.12 14.84 14.58
C ARG A 49 -11.85 14.02 14.42
N GLY A 50 -11.89 12.95 13.61
CA GLY A 50 -10.78 11.99 13.48
C GLY A 50 -10.68 11.04 14.68
N GLN A 51 -11.77 10.89 15.46
CA GLN A 51 -11.82 10.09 16.68
C GLN A 51 -12.70 8.85 16.49
N VAL A 52 -12.51 7.84 17.34
CA VAL A 52 -13.37 6.66 17.36
C VAL A 52 -13.75 6.28 18.78
N THR A 53 -15.02 5.93 18.96
CA THR A 53 -15.54 5.39 20.22
C THR A 53 -16.12 4.02 19.98
N TRP A 54 -15.74 3.06 20.82
CA TRP A 54 -16.22 1.68 20.75
C TRP A 54 -16.84 1.26 22.09
N GLN A 55 -18.06 0.72 22.02
CA GLN A 55 -18.82 0.23 23.17
C GLN A 55 -19.42 -1.15 22.85
N PRO A 56 -18.86 -2.25 23.34
CA PRO A 56 -19.44 -3.58 23.14
C PRO A 56 -20.80 -3.70 23.84
N GLU A 57 -21.65 -4.60 23.34
CA GLU A 57 -22.97 -4.84 23.92
C GLU A 57 -22.88 -5.35 25.38
N GLY A 58 -23.84 -4.96 26.22
CA GLY A 58 -23.91 -5.37 27.62
C GLY A 58 -22.89 -4.73 28.57
N HIS A 59 -22.14 -3.70 28.14
CA HIS A 59 -21.20 -2.95 28.98
C HIS A 59 -21.61 -1.48 29.08
N GLU A 60 -21.57 -0.89 30.28
CA GLU A 60 -21.88 0.53 30.47
C GLU A 60 -20.83 1.46 29.82
N ALA A 61 -21.29 2.66 29.45
CA ALA A 61 -20.48 3.72 28.86
C ALA A 61 -19.55 4.34 29.92
N ASP A 62 -18.55 3.56 30.36
CA ASP A 62 -17.51 4.09 31.22
C ASP A 62 -16.63 5.06 30.42
N GLY A 63 -16.25 6.19 31.04
CA GLY A 63 -15.72 7.42 30.42
C GLY A 63 -14.32 7.32 29.80
N THR A 64 -14.09 6.30 28.98
CA THR A 64 -12.81 6.02 28.32
C THR A 64 -12.56 7.02 27.21
N ALA A 65 -11.30 7.46 27.10
CA ALA A 65 -10.89 8.40 26.07
C ALA A 65 -11.13 7.79 24.66
N PRO A 66 -11.60 8.60 23.70
CA PRO A 66 -11.73 8.14 22.32
C PRO A 66 -10.36 7.85 21.72
N GLY A 67 -10.28 6.80 20.90
CA GLY A 67 -9.11 6.55 20.06
C GLY A 67 -9.01 7.61 18.96
N ARG A 68 -7.81 7.82 18.42
CA ARG A 68 -7.56 8.86 17.41
C ARG A 68 -6.85 8.32 16.17
N PHE A 69 -7.30 8.73 15.00
CA PHE A 69 -6.64 8.48 13.73
C PHE A 69 -5.67 9.62 13.36
N PRO A 70 -4.61 9.34 12.57
CA PRO A 70 -3.75 10.35 11.99
C PRO A 70 -4.51 11.42 11.20
N ALA A 71 -3.98 12.63 11.18
CA ALA A 71 -4.52 13.69 10.33
C ALA A 71 -4.40 13.28 8.85
N GLY A 72 -5.46 13.50 8.07
CA GLY A 72 -5.49 13.09 6.65
C GLY A 72 -5.85 11.61 6.41
N ALA A 73 -6.05 10.80 7.45
CA ALA A 73 -6.49 9.40 7.32
C ALA A 73 -7.89 9.22 6.68
N SER A 74 -8.63 10.31 6.45
CA SER A 74 -9.94 10.33 5.80
C SER A 74 -9.87 10.61 4.28
N GLU A 75 -8.68 10.81 3.70
CA GLU A 75 -8.56 10.86 2.24
C GLU A 75 -8.66 9.43 1.67
N HIS A 76 -9.82 9.13 1.08
CA HIS A 76 -10.11 7.83 0.48
C HIS A 76 -9.56 7.74 -0.94
N LEU A 77 -9.04 6.57 -1.31
CA LEU A 77 -8.71 6.26 -2.69
C LEU A 77 -9.99 6.21 -3.50
N LYS A 78 -10.05 6.95 -4.59
CA LYS A 78 -11.12 6.78 -5.57
C LYS A 78 -10.79 5.57 -6.43
N LEU A 79 -11.65 4.55 -6.39
CA LEU A 79 -11.53 3.37 -7.24
C LEU A 79 -12.15 3.59 -8.62
N GLY A 80 -12.91 4.67 -8.78
CA GLY A 80 -13.40 5.14 -10.08
C GLY A 80 -14.34 4.13 -10.72
N SER A 81 -14.09 3.77 -11.97
CA SER A 81 -14.89 2.77 -12.70
C SER A 81 -14.90 1.37 -12.08
N LEU A 82 -14.01 1.08 -11.12
CA LEU A 82 -13.93 -0.21 -10.45
C LEU A 82 -14.93 -0.37 -9.30
N GLU A 83 -15.48 0.71 -8.75
CA GLU A 83 -16.33 0.67 -7.55
C GLU A 83 -17.53 -0.26 -7.76
N ASP A 84 -18.33 -0.02 -8.80
CA ASP A 84 -19.52 -0.84 -9.11
C ASP A 84 -19.16 -2.31 -9.38
N ALA A 85 -18.05 -2.55 -10.09
CA ALA A 85 -17.59 -3.90 -10.42
C ALA A 85 -17.15 -4.66 -9.16
N LEU A 86 -16.39 -4.01 -8.27
CA LEU A 86 -15.95 -4.59 -7.01
C LEU A 86 -17.12 -4.81 -6.05
N THR A 87 -18.03 -3.85 -5.91
CA THR A 87 -19.26 -4.02 -5.11
C THR A 87 -20.02 -5.26 -5.58
N THR A 88 -20.22 -5.41 -6.89
CA THR A 88 -20.90 -6.58 -7.47
C THR A 88 -20.17 -7.89 -7.13
N LEU A 89 -18.84 -7.93 -7.24
CA LEU A 89 -18.05 -9.13 -6.91
C LEU A 89 -18.10 -9.48 -5.42
N LEU A 90 -18.09 -8.47 -4.55
CA LEU A 90 -18.12 -8.64 -3.10
C LEU A 90 -19.51 -9.03 -2.57
N ASP A 91 -20.58 -8.52 -3.19
CA ASP A 91 -21.96 -8.79 -2.75
C ASP A 91 -22.54 -10.06 -3.34
N ASP A 92 -22.39 -10.27 -4.65
CA ASP A 92 -22.96 -11.44 -5.34
C ASP A 92 -22.03 -12.66 -5.31
N GLY A 93 -20.76 -12.45 -4.96
CA GLY A 93 -19.70 -13.44 -5.08
C GLY A 93 -19.15 -13.54 -6.51
N GLY A 94 -17.85 -13.28 -6.65
CA GLY A 94 -17.10 -13.49 -7.87
C GLY A 94 -16.39 -14.84 -7.91
N ASP A 95 -16.51 -15.57 -9.02
CA ASP A 95 -15.72 -16.76 -9.29
C ASP A 95 -14.32 -16.38 -9.83
N TRP A 96 -13.41 -17.35 -9.99
CA TRP A 96 -12.04 -17.07 -10.45
C TRP A 96 -12.03 -16.31 -11.78
N THR A 97 -12.86 -16.70 -12.74
CA THR A 97 -12.92 -16.09 -14.08
C THR A 97 -13.34 -14.63 -14.02
N ARG A 98 -14.33 -14.29 -13.20
CA ARG A 98 -14.80 -12.91 -13.03
C ARG A 98 -13.73 -12.02 -12.39
N TRP A 99 -13.05 -12.51 -11.35
CA TRP A 99 -11.94 -11.76 -10.73
C TRP A 99 -10.73 -11.63 -11.66
N ALA A 100 -10.34 -12.70 -12.35
CA ALA A 100 -9.23 -12.71 -13.30
C ALA A 100 -9.50 -11.85 -14.54
N GLY A 101 -10.77 -11.73 -14.96
CA GLY A 101 -11.18 -10.92 -16.11
C GLY A 101 -11.31 -9.42 -15.81
N LEU A 102 -11.37 -9.02 -14.54
CA LEU A 102 -11.47 -7.62 -14.15
C LEU A 102 -10.08 -6.96 -14.17
N SER A 103 -9.91 -5.91 -14.98
CA SER A 103 -8.68 -5.10 -14.96
C SER A 103 -8.58 -4.36 -13.62
N PRO A 104 -7.39 -4.30 -13.00
CA PRO A 104 -7.17 -3.53 -11.77
C PRO A 104 -7.02 -2.02 -12.01
N MET A 105 -7.16 -1.54 -13.25
CA MET A 105 -6.97 -0.14 -13.61
C MET A 105 -8.30 0.59 -13.74
N ASP A 106 -8.35 1.85 -13.29
CA ASP A 106 -9.47 2.74 -13.57
C ASP A 106 -9.46 3.13 -15.05
N ARG A 107 -10.54 2.76 -15.76
CA ARG A 107 -10.69 3.01 -17.20
C ARG A 107 -11.29 4.37 -17.53
N ASN A 108 -11.86 5.07 -16.55
CA ASN A 108 -12.51 6.37 -16.74
C ASN A 108 -11.60 7.55 -16.38
N LEU A 109 -10.29 7.44 -16.63
CA LEU A 109 -9.32 8.52 -16.36
C LEU A 109 -9.69 9.83 -17.07
N ALA A 110 -10.38 9.74 -18.23
CA ALA A 110 -10.80 10.90 -19.01
C ALA A 110 -11.75 11.83 -18.24
N ASP A 111 -12.64 11.30 -17.40
CA ASP A 111 -13.58 12.12 -16.61
C ASP A 111 -12.81 12.99 -15.61
N ASP A 112 -11.77 12.44 -15.02
CA ASP A 112 -10.85 13.16 -14.14
C ASP A 112 -9.98 14.19 -14.89
N LEU A 113 -9.95 14.23 -16.22
CA LEU A 113 -9.26 15.26 -17.01
C LEU A 113 -10.21 16.39 -17.48
N GLN A 114 -11.52 16.22 -17.34
CA GLN A 114 -12.51 17.23 -17.73
C GLN A 114 -12.58 18.39 -16.72
N ARG A 115 -13.18 19.51 -17.15
CA ARG A 115 -13.52 20.62 -16.25
C ARG A 115 -14.64 20.20 -15.31
N LEU A 116 -14.43 20.41 -14.03
CA LEU A 116 -15.46 20.19 -13.03
C LEU A 116 -16.40 21.41 -12.92
N PRO A 117 -17.66 21.25 -12.45
CA PRO A 117 -18.62 22.35 -12.36
C PRO A 117 -18.10 23.57 -11.56
N LEU A 118 -17.33 23.34 -10.49
CA LEU A 118 -16.71 24.43 -9.73
C LEU A 118 -15.67 25.20 -10.56
N GLU A 119 -14.89 24.50 -11.39
CA GLU A 119 -13.89 25.13 -12.26
C GLU A 119 -14.56 26.02 -13.31
N GLU A 120 -15.72 25.62 -13.84
CA GLU A 120 -16.52 26.46 -14.72
C GLU A 120 -17.02 27.73 -14.02
N GLU A 121 -17.52 27.60 -12.79
CA GLU A 121 -17.95 28.74 -11.99
C GLU A 121 -16.79 29.66 -11.63
N MET A 122 -15.61 29.11 -11.34
CA MET A 122 -14.38 29.90 -11.18
C MET A 122 -14.06 30.68 -12.45
N ALA A 123 -14.07 30.03 -13.61
CA ALA A 123 -13.82 30.71 -14.90
C ALA A 123 -14.82 31.84 -15.16
N ARG A 124 -16.10 31.67 -14.77
CA ARG A 124 -17.15 32.68 -14.93
C ARG A 124 -17.06 33.84 -13.91
N HIS A 125 -16.62 33.58 -12.68
CA HIS A 125 -16.84 34.52 -11.57
C HIS A 125 -15.57 35.03 -10.87
N LEU A 126 -14.39 34.46 -11.15
CA LEU A 126 -13.13 34.85 -10.50
C LEU A 126 -12.78 36.33 -10.70
N ALA A 127 -13.03 36.91 -11.87
CA ALA A 127 -12.79 38.33 -12.13
C ALA A 127 -13.55 39.27 -11.17
N HIS A 128 -14.74 38.87 -10.71
CA HIS A 128 -15.49 39.63 -9.71
C HIS A 128 -14.87 39.50 -8.31
N LEU A 129 -14.35 38.32 -7.97
CA LEU A 129 -13.59 38.13 -6.72
C LEU A 129 -12.32 38.99 -6.74
N GLU A 130 -11.61 39.06 -7.88
CA GLU A 130 -10.45 39.95 -8.02
C GLU A 130 -10.84 41.42 -7.78
N ALA A 131 -11.98 41.87 -8.33
CA ALA A 131 -12.47 43.23 -8.16
C ALA A 131 -12.77 43.54 -6.68
N VAL A 132 -13.46 42.65 -5.96
CA VAL A 132 -13.72 42.79 -4.51
C VAL A 132 -12.42 42.84 -3.70
N CYS A 133 -11.45 41.97 -4.02
CA CYS A 133 -10.17 41.95 -3.32
C CYS A 133 -9.32 43.21 -3.56
N ARG A 134 -9.48 43.89 -4.70
CA ARG A 134 -8.78 45.14 -5.03
C ARG A 134 -9.50 46.38 -4.50
N GLN A 135 -10.83 46.42 -4.61
CA GLN A 135 -11.68 47.54 -4.20
C GLN A 135 -12.80 47.04 -3.28
N PRO A 136 -12.47 46.70 -2.04
CA PRO A 136 -13.46 46.19 -1.10
C PRO A 136 -14.41 47.29 -0.65
N ARG A 137 -15.65 46.91 -0.33
CA ARG A 137 -16.58 47.77 0.41
C ARG A 137 -16.11 47.88 1.86
N THR A 138 -16.19 49.09 2.40
CA THR A 138 -15.86 49.38 3.79
C THR A 138 -17.09 49.97 4.47
N HIS A 139 -17.21 49.73 5.78
CA HIS A 139 -18.15 50.49 6.61
C HIS A 139 -17.42 51.68 7.22
N LEU A 140 -18.08 52.83 7.27
CA LEU A 140 -17.54 54.01 7.91
C LEU A 140 -17.83 53.92 9.40
N GLU A 141 -16.80 53.73 10.22
CA GLU A 141 -16.92 53.80 11.68
C GLU A 141 -16.53 55.20 12.15
N ILE A 142 -17.34 55.77 13.04
CA ILE A 142 -17.07 57.08 13.64
C ILE A 142 -16.90 56.85 15.13
N PHE A 143 -15.67 57.00 15.62
CA PHE A 143 -15.37 56.96 17.04
C PHE A 143 -14.62 58.22 17.48
N GLU A 144 -14.59 58.45 18.79
CA GLU A 144 -13.92 59.61 19.36
C GLU A 144 -12.53 59.26 19.85
N GLU A 145 -11.53 59.97 19.34
CA GLU A 145 -10.14 59.82 19.73
C GLU A 145 -9.61 61.13 20.31
N ARG A 146 -8.79 61.03 21.37
CA ARG A 146 -8.04 62.17 21.92
C ARG A 146 -6.85 62.46 21.04
N GLN A 147 -6.88 63.58 20.32
CA GLN A 147 -5.78 63.98 19.44
C GLN A 147 -5.33 65.41 19.74
N GLN A 148 -4.13 65.77 19.27
CA GLN A 148 -3.67 67.15 19.36
C GLN A 148 -4.65 68.07 18.64
N VAL A 149 -4.90 69.24 19.23
CA VAL A 149 -5.88 70.22 18.68
C VAL A 149 -5.54 70.60 17.24
N SER A 150 -4.26 70.62 16.87
CA SER A 150 -3.78 70.86 15.51
C SER A 150 -4.18 69.78 14.49
N ARG A 151 -4.46 68.55 14.93
CA ARG A 151 -4.87 67.41 14.10
C ARG A 151 -6.39 67.16 14.12
N ALA A 152 -7.09 67.75 15.09
CA ALA A 152 -8.54 67.60 15.23
C ALA A 152 -9.30 68.26 14.08
N ARG A 153 -10.03 67.46 13.29
CA ARG A 153 -10.85 67.97 12.17
C ARG A 153 -12.32 68.14 12.54
N GLN A 154 -12.95 67.11 13.11
CA GLN A 154 -14.39 67.12 13.42
C GLN A 154 -14.57 66.99 14.94
N ILE A 155 -14.84 68.12 15.62
CA ILE A 155 -14.96 68.16 17.09
C ILE A 155 -16.44 67.92 17.48
N PRO A 156 -16.76 66.87 18.26
CA PRO A 156 -18.12 66.62 18.71
C PRO A 156 -18.56 67.66 19.75
N THR A 157 -19.86 67.93 19.87
CA THR A 157 -20.40 68.93 20.82
C THR A 157 -20.00 68.63 22.27
N ARG A 158 -19.87 67.34 22.64
CA ARG A 158 -19.44 66.92 23.98
C ARG A 158 -17.96 67.17 24.29
N ALA A 159 -17.15 67.57 23.30
CA ALA A 159 -15.74 67.87 23.49
C ALA A 159 -15.48 68.99 24.50
N ILE A 160 -16.39 69.96 24.60
CA ILE A 160 -16.29 71.07 25.55
C ILE A 160 -16.44 70.55 26.99
N THR A 161 -17.45 69.71 27.22
CA THR A 161 -17.71 69.10 28.53
C THR A 161 -16.59 68.14 28.93
N TYR A 162 -16.10 67.34 27.97
CA TYR A 162 -14.97 66.44 28.19
C TYR A 162 -13.70 67.21 28.53
N LEU A 163 -13.37 68.26 27.77
CA LEU A 163 -12.20 69.10 28.02
C LEU A 163 -12.29 69.82 29.36
N ALA A 164 -13.48 70.24 29.78
CA ALA A 164 -13.68 70.88 31.08
C ALA A 164 -13.41 69.94 32.27
N SER A 165 -13.64 68.62 32.10
CA SER A 165 -13.41 67.61 33.14
C SER A 165 -12.02 66.97 33.10
N HIS A 166 -11.23 67.18 32.04
CA HIS A 166 -9.91 66.58 31.84
C HIS A 166 -8.85 67.69 31.72
N THR A 167 -8.40 68.20 32.86
CA THR A 167 -7.45 69.33 32.94
C THR A 167 -6.04 68.97 32.45
N GLU A 168 -5.71 67.68 32.38
CA GLU A 168 -4.48 67.15 31.81
C GLU A 168 -4.34 67.38 30.30
N ASP A 169 -5.45 67.59 29.60
CA ASP A 169 -5.46 67.85 28.16
C ASP A 169 -5.31 69.35 27.83
N TRP A 170 -5.06 70.20 28.84
CA TRP A 170 -4.87 71.65 28.70
C TRP A 170 -3.41 71.99 28.38
N GLU A 171 -3.19 72.96 27.50
CA GLU A 171 -1.87 73.54 27.25
C GLU A 171 -1.61 74.70 28.20
N ASN A 172 -2.57 75.64 28.31
CA ASN A 172 -2.50 76.81 29.17
C ASN A 172 -3.91 77.24 29.63
N ARG A 173 -4.02 77.78 30.84
CA ARG A 173 -5.27 78.34 31.39
C ARG A 173 -5.20 79.87 31.43
N SER A 174 -6.24 80.52 30.93
CA SER A 174 -6.44 81.98 31.04
C SER A 174 -7.61 82.30 31.98
N LEU A 175 -7.76 83.55 32.41
CA LEU A 175 -8.85 83.98 33.30
C LEU A 175 -10.25 83.80 32.70
N ARG A 176 -10.37 83.69 31.37
CA ARG A 176 -11.66 83.61 30.64
C ARG A 176 -11.81 82.35 29.78
N SER A 177 -10.75 81.55 29.59
CA SER A 177 -10.79 80.38 28.70
C SER A 177 -9.62 79.43 28.97
N VAL A 178 -9.73 78.22 28.42
CA VAL A 178 -8.67 77.22 28.43
C VAL A 178 -8.18 77.05 27.00
N ARG A 179 -6.85 77.01 26.82
CA ARG A 179 -6.22 76.63 25.56
C ARG A 179 -5.91 75.12 25.62
N PRO A 180 -6.63 74.27 24.87
CA PRO A 180 -6.39 72.84 24.89
C PRO A 180 -5.09 72.47 24.17
N ARG A 181 -4.37 71.47 24.72
CA ARG A 181 -3.26 70.77 24.04
C ARG A 181 -3.82 69.61 23.21
N ARG A 182 -4.79 68.89 23.77
CA ARG A 182 -5.49 67.76 23.14
C ARG A 182 -7.00 67.97 23.27
N ILE A 183 -7.75 67.44 22.31
CA ILE A 183 -9.22 67.49 22.31
C ILE A 183 -9.75 66.19 21.71
N ILE A 184 -10.89 65.72 22.20
CA ILE A 184 -11.60 64.62 21.54
C ILE A 184 -12.14 65.10 20.20
N ALA A 185 -11.95 64.27 19.18
CA ALA A 185 -12.50 64.53 17.86
C ALA A 185 -12.95 63.22 17.21
N ASN A 186 -14.00 63.33 16.40
CA ASN A 186 -14.54 62.23 15.62
C ASN A 186 -13.53 61.88 14.53
N VAL A 187 -12.97 60.67 14.63
CA VAL A 187 -12.14 60.07 13.60
C VAL A 187 -13.04 59.16 12.78
N ARG A 188 -12.98 59.33 11.46
CA ARG A 188 -13.65 58.45 10.50
C ARG A 188 -12.64 57.39 10.10
N ASP A 189 -12.93 56.15 10.44
CA ASP A 189 -12.10 55.02 10.04
C ASP A 189 -12.86 54.11 9.08
N GLU A 190 -12.14 53.54 8.13
CA GLU A 190 -12.70 52.60 7.16
C GLU A 190 -12.58 51.18 7.71
N GLN A 191 -13.70 50.62 8.14
CA GLN A 191 -13.75 49.25 8.60
C GLN A 191 -13.76 48.29 7.40
N TYR A 192 -12.62 47.64 7.15
CA TYR A 192 -12.46 46.60 6.13
C TYR A 192 -12.98 45.24 6.58
N ASP A 193 -13.03 44.96 7.88
CA ASP A 193 -13.39 43.64 8.43
C ASP A 193 -14.92 43.43 8.53
N ILE A 194 -15.63 43.71 7.44
CA ILE A 194 -17.05 43.40 7.32
C ILE A 194 -17.25 41.93 6.93
N TYR A 195 -18.44 41.39 7.20
CA TYR A 195 -18.79 39.99 6.95
C TYR A 195 -18.50 39.57 5.50
N GLU A 196 -18.86 40.40 4.53
CA GLU A 196 -18.75 40.12 3.11
C GLU A 196 -17.30 40.08 2.62
N ASN A 197 -16.44 40.90 3.24
CA ASN A 197 -15.01 40.90 2.97
C ASN A 197 -14.34 39.65 3.55
N ARG A 198 -14.78 39.22 4.74
CA ARG A 198 -14.36 37.94 5.31
C ARG A 198 -14.78 36.78 4.42
N VAL A 199 -16.02 36.78 3.89
CA VAL A 199 -16.49 35.79 2.91
C VAL A 199 -15.56 35.74 1.70
N ALA A 200 -15.24 36.88 1.09
CA ALA A 200 -14.36 36.93 -0.08
C ALA A 200 -12.95 36.38 0.21
N VAL A 201 -12.34 36.77 1.33
CA VAL A 201 -11.00 36.31 1.74
C VAL A 201 -11.01 34.80 2.03
N ARG A 202 -11.99 34.29 2.79
CA ARG A 202 -12.10 32.85 3.07
C ARG A 202 -12.37 32.04 1.80
N LEU A 203 -13.15 32.58 0.86
CA LEU A 203 -13.39 31.92 -0.43
C LEU A 203 -12.09 31.71 -1.20
N VAL A 204 -11.18 32.69 -1.21
CA VAL A 204 -9.86 32.54 -1.85
C VAL A 204 -9.09 31.37 -1.22
N ASP A 205 -9.03 31.28 0.11
CA ASP A 205 -8.34 30.17 0.79
C ASP A 205 -8.95 28.80 0.41
N HIS A 206 -10.28 28.71 0.35
CA HIS A 206 -11.00 27.49 -0.02
C HIS A 206 -10.78 27.08 -1.49
N LEU A 207 -10.88 28.02 -2.42
CA LEU A 207 -10.64 27.77 -3.84
C LEU A 207 -9.16 27.42 -4.09
N LEU A 208 -8.23 28.03 -3.37
CA LEU A 208 -6.81 27.72 -3.48
C LEU A 208 -6.50 26.29 -3.00
N LEU A 209 -7.11 25.86 -1.89
CA LEU A 209 -7.01 24.48 -1.42
C LEU A 209 -7.54 23.49 -2.46
N TYR A 210 -8.72 23.78 -3.03
CA TYR A 210 -9.32 22.98 -4.10
C TYR A 210 -8.40 22.87 -5.32
N VAL A 211 -7.92 23.99 -5.86
CA VAL A 211 -7.04 24.01 -7.04
C VAL A 211 -5.73 23.27 -6.78
N ARG A 212 -5.15 23.38 -5.57
CA ARG A 212 -3.93 22.63 -5.22
C ARG A 212 -4.16 21.13 -5.24
N ARG A 213 -5.26 20.65 -4.66
CA ARG A 213 -5.66 19.22 -4.72
C ARG A 213 -5.87 18.77 -6.16
N ARG A 214 -6.55 19.59 -6.96
CA ARG A 214 -6.82 19.29 -8.36
C ARG A 214 -5.53 19.21 -9.21
N ILE A 215 -4.58 20.13 -8.99
CA ILE A 215 -3.25 20.09 -9.63
C ILE A 215 -2.50 18.81 -9.27
N ALA A 216 -2.54 18.39 -8.00
CA ALA A 216 -1.89 17.15 -7.57
C ALA A 216 -2.48 15.94 -8.32
N ARG A 217 -3.81 15.85 -8.39
CA ARG A 217 -4.51 14.76 -9.11
C ARG A 217 -4.20 14.73 -10.61
N VAL A 218 -4.26 15.88 -11.29
CA VAL A 218 -3.98 15.92 -12.74
C VAL A 218 -2.51 15.64 -13.03
N SER A 219 -1.59 16.10 -12.17
CA SER A 219 -0.15 15.76 -12.29
C SER A 219 0.10 14.25 -12.13
N GLU A 220 -0.61 13.58 -11.22
CA GLU A 220 -0.52 12.13 -11.03
C GLU A 220 -0.98 11.36 -12.28
N LEU A 221 -2.12 11.78 -12.86
CA LEU A 221 -2.64 11.18 -14.09
C LEU A 221 -1.68 11.40 -15.26
N LEU A 222 -1.14 12.61 -15.41
CA LEU A 222 -0.15 12.91 -16.43
C LEU A 222 1.12 12.05 -16.28
N HIS A 223 1.60 11.88 -15.04
CA HIS A 223 2.74 11.00 -14.76
C HIS A 223 2.45 9.55 -15.18
N THR A 224 1.29 9.04 -14.81
CA THR A 224 0.84 7.69 -15.18
C THR A 224 0.81 7.51 -16.69
N LEU A 225 0.18 8.44 -17.40
CA LEU A 225 0.10 8.40 -18.87
C LEU A 225 1.49 8.48 -19.51
N GLY A 226 2.44 9.23 -18.90
CA GLY A 226 3.84 9.23 -19.31
C GLY A 226 4.55 7.89 -19.08
N VAL A 227 4.29 7.22 -17.95
CA VAL A 227 4.80 5.86 -17.69
C VAL A 227 4.25 4.86 -18.70
N VAL A 228 2.97 4.95 -19.07
CA VAL A 228 2.38 4.09 -20.11
C VAL A 228 3.08 4.30 -21.46
N ASP A 229 3.32 5.56 -21.84
CA ASP A 229 3.91 5.93 -23.13
C ASP A 229 5.40 5.56 -23.24
N THR A 230 6.18 5.85 -22.20
CA THR A 230 7.60 5.46 -22.13
C THR A 230 7.77 3.95 -22.18
N ASN A 231 6.93 3.19 -21.47
CA ASN A 231 6.92 1.74 -21.58
C ASN A 231 6.51 1.27 -22.98
N ALA A 232 5.83 2.07 -23.81
CA ALA A 232 5.33 1.64 -25.13
C ALA A 232 6.42 1.74 -26.17
N HIS A 233 7.07 2.91 -26.18
CA HIS A 233 8.01 3.31 -27.23
C HIS A 233 9.46 2.95 -26.89
N GLU A 234 9.86 2.99 -25.61
CA GLU A 234 11.24 2.82 -25.18
C GLU A 234 11.35 1.98 -23.88
N PRO A 235 10.92 0.71 -23.87
CA PRO A 235 11.10 -0.14 -22.70
C PRO A 235 12.59 -0.29 -22.36
N PRO A 236 12.97 -0.33 -21.06
CA PRO A 236 14.33 -0.64 -20.66
C PRO A 236 14.80 -1.93 -21.35
N SER A 237 15.93 -1.85 -22.06
CA SER A 237 16.33 -2.89 -23.01
C SER A 237 16.49 -4.26 -22.35
N GLY A 238 15.61 -5.21 -22.69
CA GLY A 238 15.52 -6.54 -22.07
C GLY A 238 14.27 -6.79 -21.21
N MET A 239 13.46 -5.75 -20.91
CA MET A 239 12.28 -5.84 -20.03
C MET A 239 10.93 -6.05 -20.76
N TYR A 240 10.96 -6.68 -21.95
CA TYR A 240 9.76 -6.88 -22.77
C TYR A 240 8.67 -7.73 -22.10
N TRP A 241 9.04 -8.64 -21.19
CA TRP A 241 8.08 -9.44 -20.42
C TRP A 241 7.26 -8.59 -19.44
N ARG A 242 7.91 -7.68 -18.71
CA ARG A 242 7.24 -6.70 -17.83
C ARG A 242 6.30 -5.82 -18.65
N GLN A 243 6.83 -5.25 -19.72
CA GLN A 243 6.08 -4.41 -20.65
C GLN A 243 4.79 -5.09 -21.12
N ARG A 244 4.88 -6.34 -21.62
CA ARG A 244 3.72 -7.10 -22.11
C ARG A 244 2.65 -7.32 -21.03
N ARG A 245 3.05 -7.58 -19.78
CA ARG A 245 2.11 -7.72 -18.65
C ARG A 245 1.40 -6.41 -18.34
N LEU A 246 2.14 -5.30 -18.27
CA LEU A 246 1.53 -3.98 -18.05
C LEU A 246 0.52 -3.62 -19.13
N TYR A 247 0.82 -3.86 -20.41
CA TYR A 247 -0.13 -3.63 -21.50
C TYR A 247 -1.39 -4.49 -21.40
N SER A 248 -1.24 -5.75 -21.00
CA SER A 248 -2.40 -6.64 -20.84
C SER A 248 -3.38 -6.16 -19.76
N LEU A 249 -2.89 -5.46 -18.73
CA LEU A 249 -3.73 -4.88 -17.68
C LEU A 249 -4.46 -3.61 -18.14
N TRP A 250 -3.80 -2.77 -18.93
CA TRP A 250 -4.37 -1.49 -19.41
C TRP A 250 -5.36 -1.67 -20.56
N GLY A 251 -5.11 -2.60 -21.49
CA GLY A 251 -5.93 -2.83 -22.68
C GLY A 251 -5.90 -1.67 -23.70
N ASP A 252 -6.81 -1.68 -24.69
CA ASP A 252 -6.89 -0.69 -25.78
C ASP A 252 -7.63 0.61 -25.38
N ALA A 253 -7.85 0.85 -24.08
CA ALA A 253 -8.98 1.67 -23.63
C ALA A 253 -8.83 3.20 -23.77
N LEU A 254 -7.64 3.76 -24.05
CA LEU A 254 -7.45 5.20 -24.23
C LEU A 254 -6.28 5.47 -25.18
N ASP A 255 -6.44 6.41 -26.11
CA ASP A 255 -5.31 6.97 -26.85
C ASP A 255 -4.46 7.77 -25.86
N VAL A 256 -3.35 7.17 -25.43
CA VAL A 256 -2.41 7.73 -24.44
C VAL A 256 -1.99 9.14 -24.85
N THR A 257 -1.84 9.38 -26.16
CA THR A 257 -1.47 10.68 -26.72
C THR A 257 -2.53 11.74 -26.45
N GLU A 258 -3.80 11.42 -26.70
CA GLU A 258 -4.92 12.34 -26.46
C GLU A 258 -5.08 12.63 -24.96
N GLY A 259 -4.97 11.58 -24.12
CA GLY A 259 -5.02 11.72 -22.67
C GLY A 259 -3.91 12.62 -22.12
N GLN A 260 -2.67 12.48 -22.61
CA GLN A 260 -1.55 13.32 -22.20
C GLN A 260 -1.79 14.79 -22.56
N LEU A 261 -2.19 15.07 -23.80
CA LEU A 261 -2.49 16.43 -24.27
C LEU A 261 -3.57 17.09 -23.41
N LEU A 262 -4.68 16.37 -23.15
CA LEU A 262 -5.76 16.87 -22.30
C LEU A 262 -5.29 17.13 -20.85
N ALA A 263 -4.46 16.25 -20.29
CA ALA A 263 -3.92 16.40 -18.95
C ALA A 263 -2.96 17.59 -18.85
N GLU A 264 -2.09 17.81 -19.85
CA GLU A 264 -1.21 18.97 -19.93
C GLU A 264 -2.00 20.28 -20.03
N GLU A 265 -3.00 20.35 -20.91
CA GLU A 265 -3.87 21.51 -21.05
C GLU A 265 -4.60 21.81 -19.73
N ARG A 266 -5.18 20.79 -19.10
CA ARG A 266 -5.87 20.90 -17.81
C ARG A 266 -4.92 21.41 -16.72
N LEU A 267 -3.72 20.86 -16.64
CA LEU A 267 -2.70 21.26 -15.67
C LEU A 267 -2.30 22.72 -15.87
N GLN A 268 -2.09 23.16 -17.12
CA GLN A 268 -1.79 24.55 -17.43
C GLN A 268 -2.92 25.50 -16.99
N GLU A 269 -4.18 25.15 -17.24
CA GLU A 269 -5.34 25.94 -16.81
C GLU A 269 -5.42 26.07 -15.28
N LEU A 270 -5.27 24.96 -14.57
CA LEU A 270 -5.29 24.94 -13.10
C LEU A 270 -4.12 25.75 -12.50
N GLN A 271 -2.93 25.65 -13.08
CA GLN A 271 -1.77 26.45 -12.66
C GLN A 271 -1.98 27.96 -12.92
N ARG A 272 -2.73 28.34 -13.96
CA ARG A 272 -3.14 29.75 -14.17
C ARG A 272 -4.10 30.20 -13.07
N LEU A 273 -5.13 29.39 -12.76
CA LEU A 273 -6.07 29.68 -11.67
C LEU A 273 -5.35 29.79 -10.31
N ARG A 274 -4.42 28.88 -10.00
CA ARG A 274 -3.60 28.94 -8.78
C ARG A 274 -2.86 30.28 -8.67
N ARG A 275 -2.15 30.68 -9.73
CA ARG A 275 -1.41 31.95 -9.76
C ARG A 275 -2.32 33.16 -9.59
N GLN A 276 -3.51 33.14 -10.18
CA GLN A 276 -4.50 34.22 -9.99
C GLN A 276 -4.96 34.32 -8.54
N LEU A 277 -5.30 33.19 -7.91
CA LEU A 277 -5.72 33.15 -6.49
C LEU A 277 -4.59 33.56 -5.54
N GLU A 278 -3.35 33.10 -5.76
CA GLU A 278 -2.19 33.46 -4.95
C GLU A 278 -1.89 34.97 -5.03
N ARG A 279 -2.11 35.61 -6.19
CA ARG A 279 -2.03 37.08 -6.32
C ARG A 279 -3.06 37.81 -5.45
N LEU A 280 -4.24 37.23 -5.22
CA LEU A 280 -5.26 37.82 -4.35
C LEU A 280 -4.86 37.80 -2.87
N GLN A 281 -4.02 36.84 -2.45
CA GLN A 281 -3.48 36.82 -1.09
C GLN A 281 -2.58 38.03 -0.78
N GLY A 282 -2.06 38.71 -1.82
CA GLY A 282 -1.32 39.98 -1.70
C GLY A 282 -2.19 41.25 -1.79
N SER A 283 -3.52 41.12 -1.94
CA SER A 283 -4.39 42.28 -2.14
C SER A 283 -4.52 43.15 -0.88
N LEU A 284 -5.08 44.35 -1.05
CA LEU A 284 -5.33 45.25 0.09
C LEU A 284 -6.30 44.61 1.08
N LEU A 285 -7.38 44.00 0.59
CA LEU A 285 -8.37 43.32 1.44
C LEU A 285 -7.76 42.21 2.31
N TYR A 286 -6.88 41.38 1.73
CA TYR A 286 -6.24 40.27 2.45
C TYR A 286 -5.31 40.73 3.58
N ARG A 287 -4.74 41.93 3.46
CA ARG A 287 -3.89 42.54 4.49
C ARG A 287 -4.69 43.14 5.64
N GLN A 288 -5.91 43.60 5.37
CA GLN A 288 -6.76 44.30 6.34
C GLN A 288 -7.70 43.37 7.13
N VAL A 289 -8.10 42.22 6.56
CA VAL A 289 -9.00 41.27 7.22
C VAL A 289 -8.24 40.31 8.15
N GLN A 290 -8.78 40.06 9.34
CA GLN A 290 -8.16 39.13 10.29
C GLN A 290 -8.24 37.67 9.81
N ARG A 291 -7.10 36.98 9.76
CA ARG A 291 -7.01 35.60 9.23
C ARG A 291 -7.66 34.52 10.10
N ARG A 292 -7.87 34.78 11.39
CA ARG A 292 -8.33 33.77 12.37
C ARG A 292 -9.86 33.68 12.48
N LEU A 293 -10.60 34.63 11.91
CA LEU A 293 -12.04 34.70 12.05
C LEU A 293 -12.74 33.81 11.01
N GLN A 294 -13.33 32.70 11.46
CA GLN A 294 -14.06 31.79 10.59
C GLN A 294 -15.39 32.39 10.10
N VAL A 295 -15.82 31.99 8.91
CA VAL A 295 -17.13 32.33 8.34
C VAL A 295 -17.97 31.06 8.34
N PRO A 296 -19.24 31.10 8.83
CA PRO A 296 -20.12 29.94 8.75
C PRO A 296 -20.25 29.45 7.30
N ALA A 297 -20.21 28.13 7.09
CA ALA A 297 -20.28 27.55 5.76
C ALA A 297 -21.58 27.91 5.02
N GLN A 298 -22.70 28.00 5.77
CA GLN A 298 -23.97 28.52 5.27
C GLN A 298 -23.92 30.05 5.16
N LEU A 299 -23.93 30.54 3.92
CA LEU A 299 -23.83 31.96 3.60
C LEU A 299 -25.13 32.70 3.98
N ARG A 300 -25.02 33.77 4.77
CA ARG A 300 -26.13 34.70 5.02
C ARG A 300 -26.12 35.78 3.94
N ILE A 301 -27.13 35.82 3.10
CA ILE A 301 -27.25 36.86 2.06
C ILE A 301 -27.60 38.19 2.72
N THR A 302 -26.66 39.12 2.71
CA THR A 302 -26.83 40.51 3.17
C THR A 302 -27.17 41.43 2.01
N ASN A 303 -27.47 42.71 2.28
CA ASN A 303 -27.71 43.70 1.24
C ASN A 303 -26.52 43.87 0.29
N ILE A 304 -25.29 43.78 0.79
CA ILE A 304 -24.08 43.90 -0.04
C ILE A 304 -23.95 42.65 -0.95
N LEU A 305 -24.07 41.44 -0.39
CA LEU A 305 -24.03 40.19 -1.18
C LEU A 305 -25.22 40.07 -2.14
N GLY A 306 -26.38 40.62 -1.81
CA GLY A 306 -27.58 40.56 -2.62
C GLY A 306 -27.59 41.58 -3.77
N ASN A 307 -27.09 42.80 -3.53
CA ASN A 307 -27.31 43.93 -4.44
C ASN A 307 -26.06 44.41 -5.20
N ASP A 308 -24.86 44.32 -4.61
CA ASP A 308 -23.65 44.78 -5.29
C ASP A 308 -23.27 43.83 -6.45
N PRO A 309 -22.97 44.35 -7.66
CA PRO A 309 -22.69 43.52 -8.84
C PRO A 309 -21.54 42.52 -8.66
N HIS A 310 -20.49 42.88 -7.92
CA HIS A 310 -19.34 42.02 -7.71
C HIS A 310 -19.58 41.05 -6.54
N TYR A 311 -20.08 41.54 -5.41
CA TYR A 311 -20.33 40.68 -4.24
C TYR A 311 -21.42 39.64 -4.49
N ARG A 312 -22.41 39.93 -5.34
CA ARG A 312 -23.41 38.92 -5.77
C ARG A 312 -22.77 37.75 -6.51
N ARG A 313 -21.73 38.01 -7.31
CA ARG A 313 -21.00 36.96 -8.05
C ARG A 313 -20.05 36.19 -7.12
N VAL A 314 -19.44 36.87 -6.15
CA VAL A 314 -18.70 36.21 -5.06
C VAL A 314 -19.60 35.29 -4.25
N ALA A 315 -20.83 35.72 -3.93
CA ALA A 315 -21.82 34.88 -3.25
C ALA A 315 -22.19 33.63 -4.07
N ARG A 316 -22.36 33.76 -5.40
CA ARG A 316 -22.61 32.61 -6.29
C ARG A 316 -21.44 31.64 -6.31
N LEU A 317 -20.21 32.16 -6.39
CA LEU A 317 -19.01 31.32 -6.36
C LEU A 317 -18.82 30.64 -5.00
N TRP A 318 -19.17 31.30 -3.89
CA TRP A 318 -19.24 30.67 -2.57
C TRP A 318 -20.26 29.53 -2.54
N LEU A 319 -21.45 29.73 -3.11
CA LEU A 319 -22.47 28.69 -3.17
C LEU A 319 -22.03 27.51 -4.04
N ALA A 320 -21.38 27.76 -5.18
CA ALA A 320 -20.82 26.69 -6.03
C ALA A 320 -19.71 25.92 -5.29
N TRP A 321 -18.80 26.61 -4.61
CA TRP A 321 -17.81 25.97 -3.76
C TRP A 321 -18.48 25.19 -2.62
N TYR A 322 -19.49 25.76 -1.98
CA TYR A 322 -20.22 25.12 -0.90
C TYR A 322 -20.93 23.87 -1.39
N GLN A 323 -21.60 23.89 -2.54
CA GLN A 323 -22.21 22.71 -3.16
C GLN A 323 -21.17 21.64 -3.50
N HIS A 324 -20.01 22.04 -4.04
CA HIS A 324 -18.93 21.11 -4.35
C HIS A 324 -18.32 20.49 -3.08
N ALA A 325 -18.09 21.29 -2.05
CA ALA A 325 -17.49 20.85 -0.79
C ALA A 325 -18.49 20.15 0.15
N HIS A 326 -19.80 20.38 -0.05
CA HIS A 326 -20.90 19.91 0.80
C HIS A 326 -22.05 19.39 -0.07
N THR A 327 -21.78 18.38 -0.90
CA THR A 327 -22.79 17.52 -1.51
C THR A 327 -23.58 16.78 -0.42
N GLY A 328 -24.47 17.51 0.28
CA GLY A 328 -25.09 17.09 1.54
C GLY A 328 -24.05 17.00 2.66
N LEU A 329 -24.35 17.47 3.88
CA LEU A 329 -23.60 16.98 5.04
C LEU A 329 -24.10 15.54 5.26
N PRO A 330 -23.32 14.50 4.97
CA PRO A 330 -23.73 13.15 5.31
C PRO A 330 -24.01 13.13 6.82
N SER A 331 -25.08 12.44 7.21
CA SER A 331 -25.29 12.17 8.63
C SER A 331 -24.06 11.41 9.17
N ALA A 332 -23.82 11.46 10.48
CA ALA A 332 -22.75 10.65 11.07
C ALA A 332 -22.86 9.16 10.70
N GLU A 333 -24.10 8.69 10.51
CA GLU A 333 -24.40 7.35 10.00
C GLU A 333 -24.00 7.15 8.55
N GLN A 334 -24.34 8.08 7.65
CA GLN A 334 -23.94 7.99 6.26
C GLN A 334 -22.41 8.03 6.12
N GLN A 335 -21.72 8.91 6.85
CA GLN A 335 -20.27 8.98 6.82
C GLN A 335 -19.62 7.69 7.32
N GLN A 336 -20.14 7.11 8.42
CA GLN A 336 -19.62 5.84 8.92
C GLN A 336 -19.83 4.72 7.90
N ARG A 337 -21.00 4.66 7.26
CA ARG A 337 -21.29 3.69 6.19
C ARG A 337 -20.37 3.88 4.99
N ASP A 338 -20.17 5.10 4.53
CA ASP A 338 -19.29 5.41 3.40
C ASP A 338 -17.84 5.00 3.73
N ALA A 339 -17.32 5.36 4.90
CA ALA A 339 -15.97 4.99 5.30
C ALA A 339 -15.78 3.47 5.45
N GLN A 340 -16.80 2.76 5.94
CA GLN A 340 -16.80 1.30 6.03
C GLN A 340 -16.84 0.64 4.65
N GLU A 341 -17.68 1.15 3.74
CA GLU A 341 -17.75 0.64 2.38
C GLU A 341 -16.44 0.90 1.63
N GLN A 342 -15.82 2.06 1.79
CA GLN A 342 -14.50 2.34 1.21
C GLN A 342 -13.42 1.40 1.75
N SER A 343 -13.46 1.05 3.05
CA SER A 343 -12.57 0.03 3.61
C SER A 343 -12.81 -1.35 2.96
N ARG A 344 -14.09 -1.74 2.79
CA ARG A 344 -14.48 -3.01 2.18
C ARG A 344 -14.08 -3.11 0.71
N LEU A 345 -14.30 -2.02 -0.04
CA LEU A 345 -13.90 -1.91 -1.43
C LEU A 345 -12.39 -2.02 -1.61
N PHE A 346 -11.61 -1.40 -0.70
CA PHE A 346 -10.16 -1.52 -0.74
C PHE A 346 -9.67 -2.93 -0.37
N ASP A 347 -10.36 -3.64 0.54
CA ASP A 347 -10.11 -5.06 0.80
C ASP A 347 -10.30 -5.87 -0.50
N GLY A 348 -11.41 -5.64 -1.22
CA GLY A 348 -11.68 -6.25 -2.53
C GLY A 348 -10.65 -5.87 -3.59
N TYR A 349 -10.18 -4.63 -3.62
CA TYR A 349 -9.14 -4.18 -4.55
C TYR A 349 -7.79 -4.88 -4.28
N ALA A 350 -7.42 -5.07 -3.02
CA ALA A 350 -6.22 -5.83 -2.65
C ALA A 350 -6.30 -7.31 -3.06
N LEU A 351 -7.49 -7.92 -2.93
CA LEU A 351 -7.75 -9.26 -3.45
C LEU A 351 -7.63 -9.29 -4.98
N LEU A 352 -8.20 -8.30 -5.69
CA LEU A 352 -8.08 -8.17 -7.14
C LEU A 352 -6.62 -8.11 -7.58
N LEU A 353 -5.79 -7.26 -6.96
CA LEU A 353 -4.36 -7.17 -7.27
C LEU A 353 -3.64 -8.51 -7.07
N THR A 354 -4.04 -9.26 -6.04
CA THR A 354 -3.45 -10.58 -5.75
C THR A 354 -3.87 -11.63 -6.79
N VAL A 355 -5.16 -11.67 -7.16
CA VAL A 355 -5.65 -12.55 -8.23
C VAL A 355 -4.96 -12.22 -9.55
N GLN A 356 -4.88 -10.94 -9.92
CA GLN A 356 -4.19 -10.50 -11.14
C GLN A 356 -2.72 -10.91 -11.15
N ALA A 357 -2.02 -10.76 -10.02
CA ALA A 357 -0.65 -11.22 -9.92
C ALA A 357 -0.53 -12.74 -10.05
N LEU A 358 -1.41 -13.53 -9.43
CA LEU A 358 -1.46 -14.99 -9.60
C LEU A 358 -1.72 -15.41 -11.05
N VAL A 359 -2.64 -14.74 -11.75
CA VAL A 359 -2.89 -14.93 -13.19
C VAL A 359 -1.62 -14.67 -13.99
N GLN A 360 -0.86 -13.60 -13.69
CA GLN A 360 0.41 -13.34 -14.36
C GLN A 360 1.45 -14.45 -14.10
N PHE A 361 1.39 -15.16 -12.96
CA PHE A 361 2.23 -16.33 -12.67
C PHE A 361 1.74 -17.61 -13.37
N GLY A 362 0.58 -17.58 -14.02
CA GLY A 362 0.00 -18.72 -14.71
C GLY A 362 -0.75 -19.68 -13.78
N PHE A 363 -1.21 -19.22 -12.62
CA PHE A 363 -2.06 -20.02 -11.75
C PHE A 363 -3.48 -20.14 -12.31
N THR A 364 -4.06 -21.33 -12.16
CA THR A 364 -5.45 -21.64 -12.49
C THR A 364 -6.07 -22.54 -11.41
N PRO A 365 -7.39 -22.51 -11.20
CA PRO A 365 -8.07 -23.40 -10.25
C PRO A 365 -7.86 -24.89 -10.54
N LEU A 366 -7.60 -25.68 -9.49
CA LEU A 366 -7.45 -27.14 -9.57
C LEU A 366 -8.80 -27.85 -9.83
N HIS A 367 -9.89 -27.30 -9.29
CA HIS A 367 -11.22 -27.92 -9.29
C HIS A 367 -12.28 -26.98 -9.86
N GLY A 368 -12.20 -26.67 -11.14
CA GLY A 368 -13.18 -25.85 -11.87
C GLY A 368 -13.27 -24.40 -11.38
N ASP A 369 -13.65 -23.48 -12.27
CA ASP A 369 -13.64 -22.05 -11.95
C ASP A 369 -14.80 -21.62 -11.05
N SER A 370 -15.76 -22.50 -10.76
CA SER A 370 -17.05 -22.18 -10.12
C SER A 370 -16.99 -21.83 -8.63
N THR A 371 -15.84 -22.00 -7.98
CA THR A 371 -15.69 -21.66 -6.55
C THR A 371 -15.70 -20.14 -6.40
N LEU A 372 -16.66 -19.62 -5.63
CA LEU A 372 -16.78 -18.19 -5.35
C LEU A 372 -15.70 -17.77 -4.34
N LEU A 373 -14.99 -16.68 -4.65
CA LEU A 373 -14.02 -16.04 -3.76
C LEU A 373 -14.75 -15.06 -2.84
N VAL A 374 -15.38 -15.60 -1.80
CA VAL A 374 -16.07 -14.83 -0.75
C VAL A 374 -15.43 -15.10 0.62
N PRO A 375 -15.63 -14.24 1.64
CA PRO A 375 -15.01 -14.44 2.94
C PRO A 375 -15.33 -15.82 3.55
N GLY A 376 -14.30 -16.48 4.09
CA GLY A 376 -14.35 -17.85 4.61
C GLY A 376 -14.13 -18.96 3.57
N THR A 377 -13.85 -18.61 2.31
CA THR A 377 -13.57 -19.61 1.25
C THR A 377 -12.10 -19.81 1.02
N ARG A 378 -11.76 -21.02 0.54
CA ARG A 378 -10.42 -21.43 0.14
C ARG A 378 -10.49 -22.01 -1.27
N LEU A 379 -9.62 -21.51 -2.15
CA LEU A 379 -9.51 -21.91 -3.54
C LEU A 379 -8.14 -22.54 -3.78
N ASP A 380 -8.11 -23.79 -4.20
CA ASP A 380 -6.89 -24.49 -4.58
C ASP A 380 -6.51 -24.18 -6.03
N LEU A 381 -5.27 -23.76 -6.22
CA LEU A 381 -4.71 -23.31 -7.49
C LEU A 381 -3.48 -24.15 -7.85
N SER A 382 -3.31 -24.41 -9.15
CA SER A 382 -2.10 -25.02 -9.70
C SER A 382 -1.43 -24.06 -10.65
N GLY A 383 -0.10 -24.01 -10.61
CA GLY A 383 0.70 -23.18 -11.51
C GLY A 383 2.16 -23.64 -11.55
N PRO A 384 3.03 -22.90 -12.26
CA PRO A 384 4.46 -23.24 -12.43
C PRO A 384 5.26 -23.29 -11.12
N GLU A 385 4.78 -22.65 -10.05
CA GLU A 385 5.41 -22.66 -8.73
C GLU A 385 4.92 -23.83 -7.84
N GLY A 386 4.02 -24.68 -8.37
CA GLY A 386 3.37 -25.79 -7.67
C GLY A 386 1.92 -25.51 -7.30
N GLU A 387 1.36 -26.35 -6.44
CA GLU A 387 0.01 -26.17 -5.90
C GLU A 387 0.02 -25.24 -4.69
N ILE A 388 -0.93 -24.32 -4.64
CA ILE A 388 -1.16 -23.38 -3.53
C ILE A 388 -2.65 -23.28 -3.25
N SER A 389 -3.02 -22.76 -2.08
CA SER A 389 -4.40 -22.36 -1.79
C SER A 389 -4.48 -20.87 -1.48
N LEU A 390 -5.46 -20.18 -2.06
CA LEU A 390 -5.84 -18.82 -1.71
C LEU A 390 -7.05 -18.86 -0.77
N GLU A 391 -6.93 -18.27 0.42
CA GLU A 391 -8.00 -18.20 1.41
C GLU A 391 -8.36 -16.74 1.67
N VAL A 392 -9.65 -16.41 1.63
CA VAL A 392 -10.17 -15.08 1.96
C VAL A 392 -10.70 -15.14 3.39
N ASP A 393 -10.08 -14.41 4.31
CA ASP A 393 -10.45 -14.39 5.72
C ASP A 393 -11.74 -13.54 5.93
N PRO A 394 -12.57 -13.85 6.95
CA PRO A 394 -13.74 -13.03 7.32
C PRO A 394 -13.42 -11.58 7.70
N ASP A 395 -12.17 -11.30 8.06
CA ASP A 395 -11.68 -9.96 8.40
C ASP A 395 -11.29 -9.13 7.16
N GLY A 396 -11.56 -9.61 5.94
CA GLY A 396 -11.24 -8.94 4.68
C GLY A 396 -9.76 -9.04 4.27
N THR A 397 -8.94 -9.75 5.04
CA THR A 397 -7.57 -10.11 4.63
C THR A 397 -7.60 -11.39 3.80
N HIS A 398 -6.48 -11.72 3.17
CA HIS A 398 -6.36 -13.00 2.46
C HIS A 398 -4.95 -13.56 2.58
N ALA A 399 -4.83 -14.87 2.50
CA ALA A 399 -3.59 -15.58 2.69
C ALA A 399 -3.38 -16.65 1.61
N LEU A 400 -2.11 -16.87 1.28
CA LEU A 400 -1.68 -17.97 0.45
C LEU A 400 -1.05 -19.05 1.31
N TYR A 401 -1.43 -20.30 1.03
CA TYR A 401 -0.92 -21.47 1.70
C TYR A 401 -0.21 -22.39 0.72
N ARG A 402 0.88 -23.01 1.18
CA ARG A 402 1.58 -24.09 0.49
C ARG A 402 1.79 -25.23 1.47
N HIS A 403 1.38 -26.44 1.12
CA HIS A 403 1.43 -27.60 2.03
C HIS A 403 0.83 -27.32 3.42
N HIS A 404 -0.28 -26.57 3.46
CA HIS A 404 -0.97 -26.10 4.68
C HIS A 404 -0.22 -25.06 5.53
N GLU A 405 0.97 -24.63 5.13
CA GLU A 405 1.70 -23.53 5.77
C GLU A 405 1.39 -22.21 5.06
N SER A 406 1.12 -21.15 5.81
CA SER A 406 0.91 -19.82 5.22
C SER A 406 2.24 -19.23 4.78
N VAL A 407 2.33 -18.87 3.49
CA VAL A 407 3.56 -18.34 2.87
C VAL A 407 3.50 -16.82 2.66
N LEU A 408 2.30 -16.27 2.50
CA LEU A 408 2.07 -14.84 2.36
C LEU A 408 0.69 -14.51 2.91
N ARG A 409 0.61 -13.50 3.76
CA ARG A 409 -0.65 -12.86 4.13
C ARG A 409 -0.69 -11.45 3.58
N VAL A 410 -1.85 -11.02 3.09
CA VAL A 410 -2.08 -9.66 2.62
C VAL A 410 -3.11 -8.99 3.52
N VAL A 411 -2.74 -7.86 4.12
CA VAL A 411 -3.59 -7.07 5.00
C VAL A 411 -3.80 -5.70 4.37
N PRO A 412 -5.00 -5.42 3.83
CA PRO A 412 -5.32 -4.12 3.28
C PRO A 412 -5.55 -3.09 4.40
N LEU A 413 -5.00 -1.89 4.24
CA LEU A 413 -5.22 -0.73 5.09
C LEU A 413 -6.15 0.25 4.38
N SER A 414 -6.93 1.04 5.12
CA SER A 414 -7.74 2.11 4.53
C SER A 414 -7.10 3.49 4.65
N THR A 415 -6.00 3.61 5.41
CA THR A 415 -5.21 4.85 5.53
C THR A 415 -4.09 4.90 4.49
N SER A 416 -3.98 6.01 3.76
CA SER A 416 -2.81 6.28 2.92
C SER A 416 -1.61 6.66 3.78
N LEU A 417 -0.64 5.74 3.92
CA LEU A 417 0.58 5.98 4.70
C LEU A 417 1.45 7.09 4.11
N SER A 418 1.47 7.18 2.77
CA SER A 418 2.21 8.20 2.04
C SER A 418 1.67 9.63 2.22
N ALA A 419 0.39 9.78 2.54
CA ALA A 419 -0.27 11.07 2.73
C ALA A 419 -0.11 11.63 4.15
N LEU A 420 0.36 10.82 5.10
CA LEU A 420 0.52 11.22 6.49
C LEU A 420 1.65 12.25 6.67
N GLU A 421 1.55 13.09 7.70
CA GLU A 421 2.65 13.96 8.09
C GLU A 421 3.85 13.14 8.57
N ARG A 422 5.08 13.68 8.42
CA ARG A 422 6.31 12.92 8.70
C ARG A 422 6.40 12.39 10.14
N SER A 423 5.89 13.14 11.13
CA SER A 423 5.82 12.67 12.52
C SER A 423 4.81 11.55 12.73
N GLU A 424 3.74 11.51 11.94
CA GLU A 424 2.76 10.43 11.97
C GLU A 424 3.29 9.19 11.25
N GLN A 425 3.99 9.37 10.12
CA GLN A 425 4.70 8.30 9.42
C GLN A 425 5.70 7.58 10.34
N SER A 426 6.54 8.32 11.07
CA SER A 426 7.50 7.70 12.01
C SER A 426 6.82 6.88 13.11
N TRP A 427 5.72 7.38 13.68
CA TRP A 427 4.96 6.61 14.67
C TRP A 427 4.33 5.35 14.06
N VAL A 428 3.71 5.45 12.87
CA VAL A 428 3.12 4.28 12.21
C VAL A 428 4.19 3.24 11.88
N ALA A 429 5.37 3.67 11.41
CA ALA A 429 6.50 2.78 11.13
C ALA A 429 6.91 1.97 12.37
N GLU A 430 7.07 2.63 13.52
CA GLU A 430 7.39 1.97 14.79
C GLU A 430 6.31 0.97 15.23
N GLU A 431 5.04 1.38 15.17
CA GLU A 431 3.89 0.54 15.54
C GLU A 431 3.81 -0.73 14.66
N LEU A 432 3.93 -0.57 13.35
CA LEU A 432 3.88 -1.67 12.40
C LEU A 432 5.09 -2.62 12.56
N ALA A 433 6.29 -2.09 12.80
CA ALA A 433 7.47 -2.90 13.07
C ALA A 433 7.31 -3.72 14.37
N GLN A 434 6.66 -3.15 15.40
CA GLN A 434 6.38 -3.85 16.65
C GLN A 434 5.35 -4.97 16.45
N LEU A 435 4.26 -4.71 15.72
CA LEU A 435 3.26 -5.73 15.39
C LEU A 435 3.84 -6.87 14.56
N ALA A 436 4.80 -6.58 13.68
CA ALA A 436 5.45 -7.56 12.82
C ALA A 436 6.33 -8.58 13.58
N GLN A 437 6.81 -8.25 14.79
CA GLN A 437 7.60 -9.16 15.61
C GLN A 437 6.81 -10.42 16.00
N ASP A 438 5.50 -10.26 16.20
CA ASP A 438 4.58 -11.33 16.57
C ASP A 438 3.89 -11.97 15.35
N ALA A 439 4.15 -11.47 14.14
CA ALA A 439 3.51 -11.97 12.92
C ALA A 439 4.00 -13.40 12.62
N PRO A 440 3.10 -14.38 12.49
CA PRO A 440 3.49 -15.79 12.32
C PRO A 440 4.05 -16.09 10.92
N THR A 441 3.75 -15.23 9.94
CA THR A 441 4.02 -15.45 8.52
C THR A 441 4.44 -14.11 7.87
N PHE A 442 5.10 -14.17 6.71
CA PHE A 442 5.37 -12.97 5.94
C PHE A 442 4.05 -12.25 5.60
N THR A 443 3.95 -10.98 5.97
CA THR A 443 2.74 -10.16 5.87
C THR A 443 3.02 -8.97 4.97
N LEU A 444 2.17 -8.77 3.98
CA LEU A 444 2.18 -7.63 3.08
C LEU A 444 1.04 -6.69 3.46
N LEU A 445 1.38 -5.48 3.90
CA LEU A 445 0.44 -4.39 4.07
C LEU A 445 0.25 -3.68 2.74
N LEU A 446 -0.97 -3.71 2.22
CA LEU A 446 -1.36 -2.91 1.06
C LEU A 446 -2.12 -1.69 1.54
N TYR A 447 -1.77 -0.51 1.05
CA TYR A 447 -2.44 0.72 1.44
C TYR A 447 -2.71 1.62 0.23
N PRO A 448 -3.73 2.50 0.29
CA PRO A 448 -3.98 3.51 -0.72
C PRO A 448 -2.75 4.38 -1.00
N GLY A 449 -2.20 4.36 -2.22
CA GLY A 449 -1.07 5.21 -2.55
C GLY A 449 -1.12 5.71 -3.99
N GLY A 450 -1.22 7.03 -4.16
CA GLY A 450 -1.31 7.73 -5.43
C GLY A 450 -0.40 8.97 -5.49
N GLY A 451 0.19 9.24 -6.66
CA GLY A 451 1.44 9.96 -6.95
C GLY A 451 1.59 11.45 -6.58
N GLY A 452 1.26 11.86 -5.34
CA GLY A 452 1.50 13.22 -4.86
C GLY A 452 2.79 13.42 -4.04
N ALA A 453 3.17 12.44 -3.21
CA ALA A 453 4.35 12.48 -2.35
C ALA A 453 5.08 11.14 -2.44
N ALA A 454 6.40 11.17 -2.61
CA ALA A 454 7.20 9.95 -2.53
C ALA A 454 7.01 9.36 -1.12
N PRO A 455 6.49 8.12 -1.01
CA PRO A 455 6.37 7.49 0.29
C PRO A 455 7.76 7.37 0.92
N ALA A 456 7.80 7.38 2.26
CA ALA A 456 9.02 7.00 2.96
C ALA A 456 9.47 5.61 2.44
N PRO A 457 10.78 5.38 2.22
CA PRO A 457 11.29 4.14 1.63
C PRO A 457 10.73 2.86 2.27
N GLU A 458 10.54 2.88 3.59
CA GLU A 458 9.98 1.79 4.39
C GLU A 458 8.53 1.44 4.07
N PHE A 459 7.76 2.38 3.50
CA PHE A 459 6.39 2.15 3.02
C PHE A 459 6.34 1.76 1.54
N LEU A 460 7.48 1.50 0.91
CA LEU A 460 7.61 1.01 -0.46
C LEU A 460 8.65 -0.10 -0.53
N ALA A 461 8.75 -0.90 0.52
CA ALA A 461 9.74 -1.95 0.67
C ALA A 461 9.07 -3.26 1.09
N LEU A 462 9.54 -4.37 0.52
CA LEU A 462 9.28 -5.71 1.06
C LEU A 462 10.16 -5.95 2.29
N GLY A 463 9.76 -6.87 3.18
CA GLY A 463 10.53 -7.25 4.37
C GLY A 463 11.99 -7.64 4.11
N THR A 464 12.32 -7.93 2.86
CA THR A 464 13.62 -8.42 2.42
C THR A 464 14.39 -7.39 1.61
N GLU A 465 14.17 -6.12 1.91
CA GLU A 465 14.90 -4.99 1.38
C GLU A 465 15.54 -4.19 2.52
N ALA A 466 16.61 -3.45 2.22
CA ALA A 466 17.33 -2.65 3.20
C ALA A 466 16.46 -1.60 3.91
N ALA A 467 15.44 -1.09 3.23
CA ALA A 467 14.53 -0.08 3.75
C ALA A 467 13.36 -0.66 4.57
N ALA A 468 13.23 -1.99 4.67
CA ALA A 468 12.06 -2.62 5.27
C ALA A 468 11.89 -2.29 6.76
N LEU A 469 10.63 -2.16 7.20
CA LEU A 469 10.29 -2.01 8.62
C LEU A 469 10.68 -3.24 9.45
N HIS A 470 10.45 -4.44 8.90
CA HIS A 470 10.72 -5.69 9.58
C HIS A 470 10.86 -6.85 8.57
N PRO A 471 11.70 -7.88 8.82
CA PRO A 471 11.87 -9.00 7.88
C PRO A 471 10.61 -9.78 7.50
N SER A 472 9.62 -9.82 8.40
CA SER A 472 8.33 -10.47 8.17
C SER A 472 7.26 -9.52 7.62
N LEU A 473 7.56 -8.25 7.37
CA LEU A 473 6.58 -7.24 6.97
C LEU A 473 7.03 -6.48 5.71
N GLY A 474 6.20 -6.51 4.67
CA GLY A 474 6.31 -5.60 3.53
C GLY A 474 5.20 -4.56 3.55
N CYS A 475 5.47 -3.37 3.04
CA CYS A 475 4.48 -2.30 2.88
C CYS A 475 4.52 -1.81 1.44
N LEU A 476 3.40 -1.89 0.72
CA LEU A 476 3.34 -1.44 -0.68
C LEU A 476 2.07 -0.60 -0.93
N PRO A 477 2.19 0.52 -1.66
CA PRO A 477 1.05 1.29 -2.10
C PRO A 477 0.34 0.58 -3.26
N GLY A 478 -0.98 0.71 -3.30
CA GLY A 478 -1.84 0.33 -4.42
C GLY A 478 -2.74 1.48 -4.84
N SER A 479 -2.86 1.69 -6.16
CA SER A 479 -3.78 2.64 -6.76
C SER A 479 -4.28 2.14 -8.11
N PRO A 480 -5.56 2.36 -8.44
CA PRO A 480 -6.14 1.94 -9.72
C PRO A 480 -5.65 2.82 -10.87
N VAL A 481 -4.93 3.91 -10.60
CA VAL A 481 -4.26 4.70 -11.65
C VAL A 481 -2.79 4.35 -11.77
N ASP A 482 -2.26 3.44 -10.95
CA ASP A 482 -0.84 3.10 -10.93
C ASP A 482 -0.62 1.71 -11.53
N LEU A 483 -0.05 1.69 -12.74
CA LEU A 483 0.31 0.49 -13.50
C LEU A 483 1.16 -0.50 -12.72
N GLU A 484 1.93 -0.03 -11.75
CA GLU A 484 2.91 -0.85 -11.04
C GLU A 484 2.33 -1.52 -9.81
N SER A 485 1.10 -1.18 -9.41
CA SER A 485 0.42 -1.78 -8.25
C SER A 485 0.40 -3.31 -8.34
N THR A 486 0.03 -3.86 -9.50
CA THR A 486 0.02 -5.32 -9.72
C THR A 486 1.43 -5.90 -9.74
N GLU A 487 2.41 -5.22 -10.35
CA GLU A 487 3.80 -5.71 -10.39
C GLU A 487 4.44 -5.72 -8.98
N ARG A 488 4.11 -4.76 -8.10
CA ARG A 488 4.55 -4.75 -6.69
C ARG A 488 4.00 -5.93 -5.91
N VAL A 489 2.69 -6.19 -6.03
CA VAL A 489 2.05 -7.36 -5.40
C VAL A 489 2.64 -8.66 -5.98
N ALA A 490 2.85 -8.70 -7.29
CA ALA A 490 3.50 -9.84 -7.96
C ALA A 490 4.96 -10.04 -7.51
N ARG A 491 5.69 -8.97 -7.17
CA ARG A 491 7.04 -9.06 -6.59
C ARG A 491 7.01 -9.68 -5.18
N ALA A 492 6.05 -9.28 -4.35
CA ALA A 492 5.82 -9.89 -3.04
C ALA A 492 5.47 -11.38 -3.15
N LEU A 493 4.62 -11.74 -4.12
CA LEU A 493 4.29 -13.13 -4.45
C LEU A 493 5.50 -13.91 -4.94
N ARG A 494 6.32 -13.32 -5.81
CA ARG A 494 7.56 -13.95 -6.28
C ARG A 494 8.48 -14.26 -5.12
N TRP A 495 8.61 -13.33 -4.18
CA TRP A 495 9.41 -13.54 -2.98
C TRP A 495 8.89 -14.72 -2.15
N ALA A 496 7.60 -14.74 -1.86
CA ALA A 496 6.99 -15.79 -1.04
C ALA A 496 7.05 -17.18 -1.70
N LEU A 497 6.82 -17.26 -3.02
CA LEU A 497 6.73 -18.52 -3.75
C LEU A 497 8.09 -18.96 -4.31
N THR A 498 8.61 -18.20 -5.27
CA THR A 498 9.88 -18.51 -5.96
C THR A 498 11.07 -18.36 -5.02
N GLY A 499 11.11 -17.29 -4.22
CA GLY A 499 12.17 -17.06 -3.25
C GLY A 499 12.22 -18.15 -2.17
N GLY A 500 11.04 -18.54 -1.64
CA GLY A 500 10.92 -19.67 -0.71
C GLY A 500 11.44 -20.99 -1.31
N ARG A 501 11.08 -21.28 -2.56
CA ARG A 501 11.58 -22.46 -3.30
C ARG A 501 13.11 -22.43 -3.46
N TYR A 502 13.69 -21.27 -3.78
CA TYR A 502 15.14 -21.14 -3.91
C TYR A 502 15.83 -21.39 -2.57
N LEU A 503 15.35 -20.75 -1.49
CA LEU A 503 15.92 -20.92 -0.15
C LEU A 503 15.82 -22.35 0.39
N ALA A 504 14.84 -23.15 -0.08
CA ALA A 504 14.70 -24.56 0.25
C ALA A 504 15.77 -25.47 -0.39
N TYR A 505 16.57 -24.97 -1.34
CA TYR A 505 17.71 -25.70 -1.89
C TYR A 505 18.83 -25.89 -0.84
N PRO A 506 19.57 -27.00 -0.83
CA PRO A 506 19.25 -28.25 -1.54
C PRO A 506 18.09 -28.98 -0.85
N PRO A 507 17.25 -29.70 -1.61
CA PRO A 507 16.18 -30.51 -1.02
C PRO A 507 16.75 -31.50 -0.01
N ARG A 508 16.13 -31.54 1.17
CA ARG A 508 16.49 -32.44 2.26
C ARG A 508 15.58 -33.66 2.23
N ILE A 509 16.20 -34.83 2.29
CA ILE A 509 15.57 -36.14 2.21
C ILE A 509 15.67 -36.76 3.61
N PRO A 510 14.59 -36.80 4.40
CA PRO A 510 14.61 -37.42 5.71
C PRO A 510 14.79 -38.94 5.58
N LEU A 511 15.68 -39.52 6.38
CA LEU A 511 15.84 -40.97 6.45
C LEU A 511 14.78 -41.56 7.38
N PRO A 512 14.01 -42.57 6.96
CA PRO A 512 13.14 -43.31 7.86
C PRO A 512 13.96 -44.02 8.96
N GLU A 513 13.35 -44.22 10.14
CA GLU A 513 14.02 -44.75 11.33
C GLU A 513 14.87 -46.02 11.10
N PRO A 514 14.43 -47.04 10.33
CA PRO A 514 15.23 -48.24 10.07
C PRO A 514 16.52 -47.98 9.28
N LEU A 515 16.65 -46.82 8.64
CA LEU A 515 17.79 -46.39 7.83
C LEU A 515 18.65 -45.34 8.54
N HIS A 516 18.29 -44.93 9.75
CA HIS A 516 19.14 -44.03 10.54
C HIS A 516 20.55 -44.64 10.73
N GLY A 517 21.57 -43.79 10.64
CA GLY A 517 22.97 -44.21 10.69
C GLY A 517 23.59 -44.49 9.32
N LEU A 518 22.78 -44.59 8.26
CA LEU A 518 23.28 -44.77 6.90
C LEU A 518 23.93 -43.46 6.41
N GLY A 519 25.22 -43.51 6.08
CA GLY A 519 25.92 -42.39 5.47
C GLY A 519 25.36 -42.07 4.09
N ALA A 520 25.40 -40.80 3.70
CA ALA A 520 24.96 -40.36 2.37
C ALA A 520 25.95 -40.88 1.31
N PRO A 521 25.53 -41.76 0.36
CA PRO A 521 26.38 -42.16 -0.75
C PRO A 521 26.44 -41.02 -1.80
N PRO A 522 27.53 -40.88 -2.58
CA PRO A 522 27.52 -39.96 -3.72
C PRO A 522 26.36 -40.27 -4.69
N PRO A 523 25.68 -39.27 -5.27
CA PRO A 523 25.94 -37.82 -5.19
C PRO A 523 25.26 -37.10 -3.98
N PHE A 524 24.64 -37.84 -3.07
CA PHE A 524 23.99 -37.27 -1.89
C PHE A 524 25.02 -36.71 -0.90
N LEU A 525 24.68 -35.61 -0.25
CA LEU A 525 25.42 -35.01 0.85
C LEU A 525 24.64 -35.20 2.16
N GLY A 526 25.27 -35.00 3.32
CA GLY A 526 24.58 -35.06 4.61
C GLY A 526 25.01 -36.23 5.49
N GLY A 527 24.12 -36.68 6.38
CA GLY A 527 24.49 -37.51 7.52
C GLY A 527 23.47 -38.58 7.88
N SER A 528 23.56 -39.08 9.11
CA SER A 528 22.88 -40.27 9.61
C SER A 528 21.34 -40.17 9.76
N ARG A 529 20.75 -39.01 9.49
CA ARG A 529 19.30 -38.77 9.65
C ARG A 529 18.65 -38.06 8.47
N GLU A 530 19.43 -37.35 7.67
CA GLU A 530 18.95 -36.63 6.51
C GLU A 530 20.04 -36.66 5.43
N TRP A 531 19.60 -36.87 4.20
CA TRP A 531 20.41 -36.67 3.01
C TRP A 531 20.01 -35.34 2.35
N ALA A 532 20.89 -34.81 1.52
CA ALA A 532 20.64 -33.65 0.68
C ALA A 532 21.05 -34.00 -0.75
N LEU A 533 20.21 -33.67 -1.71
CA LEU A 533 20.49 -33.90 -3.12
C LEU A 533 20.86 -32.56 -3.79
N PRO A 534 22.14 -32.31 -4.09
CA PRO A 534 22.57 -31.01 -4.64
C PRO A 534 22.29 -30.87 -6.15
N LEU A 535 22.27 -31.97 -6.89
CA LEU A 535 22.07 -31.98 -8.35
C LEU A 535 21.12 -33.11 -8.76
N PRO A 536 20.40 -32.98 -9.89
CA PRO A 536 19.57 -34.05 -10.44
C PRO A 536 20.40 -35.32 -10.64
N LEU A 537 19.80 -36.48 -10.39
CA LEU A 537 20.50 -37.74 -10.60
C LEU A 537 20.72 -37.97 -12.09
N VAL A 538 21.92 -38.45 -12.44
CA VAL A 538 22.17 -38.95 -13.80
C VAL A 538 21.84 -40.44 -13.88
N PRO A 539 21.57 -41.00 -15.07
CA PRO A 539 21.21 -42.43 -15.22
C PRO A 539 22.21 -43.42 -14.62
N SER A 540 23.46 -43.02 -14.41
CA SER A 540 24.49 -43.83 -13.74
C SER A 540 24.38 -43.87 -12.21
N ASP A 541 23.63 -42.96 -11.59
CA ASP A 541 23.52 -42.81 -10.13
C ASP A 541 22.53 -43.82 -9.51
N THR A 542 22.73 -45.10 -9.80
CA THR A 542 21.86 -46.18 -9.30
C THR A 542 22.41 -46.87 -8.05
N GLY A 543 23.66 -46.57 -7.67
CA GLY A 543 24.38 -47.26 -6.59
C GLY A 543 23.73 -47.12 -5.21
N TRP A 544 23.02 -46.01 -4.95
CA TRP A 544 22.30 -45.82 -3.69
C TRP A 544 21.14 -46.80 -3.49
N ARG A 545 20.67 -47.47 -4.56
CA ARG A 545 19.61 -48.50 -4.51
C ARG A 545 20.18 -49.90 -4.26
N ASP A 546 21.49 -50.10 -4.29
CA ASP A 546 22.12 -51.42 -4.14
C ASP A 546 21.78 -52.11 -2.81
N PRO A 547 21.78 -51.42 -1.66
CA PRO A 547 21.39 -52.05 -0.40
C PRO A 547 19.95 -52.57 -0.42
N ALA A 548 19.01 -51.82 -1.00
CA ALA A 548 17.62 -52.25 -1.14
C ALA A 548 17.49 -53.48 -2.05
N ARG A 549 18.24 -53.53 -3.15
CA ARG A 549 18.30 -54.69 -4.05
C ARG A 549 18.82 -55.95 -3.33
N ALA A 550 19.86 -55.80 -2.51
CA ALA A 550 20.41 -56.89 -1.71
C ALA A 550 19.37 -57.41 -0.68
N LEU A 551 18.76 -56.50 0.10
CA LEU A 551 17.74 -56.84 1.09
C LEU A 551 16.52 -57.54 0.47
N ARG A 552 16.12 -57.16 -0.75
CA ARG A 552 15.00 -57.81 -1.46
C ARG A 552 15.32 -59.26 -1.84
N THR A 553 16.60 -59.51 -2.18
CA THR A 553 17.10 -60.86 -2.44
C THR A 553 17.13 -61.70 -1.16
N GLU A 554 17.61 -61.13 -0.05
CA GLU A 554 17.61 -61.77 1.27
C GLU A 554 16.20 -62.10 1.77
N LEU A 555 15.25 -61.17 1.61
CA LEU A 555 13.86 -61.41 1.98
C LEU A 555 13.27 -62.57 1.18
N THR A 556 13.51 -62.61 -0.14
CA THR A 556 13.03 -63.69 -1.01
C THR A 556 13.57 -65.04 -0.56
N LEU A 557 14.84 -65.09 -0.13
CA LEU A 557 15.45 -66.32 0.40
C LEU A 557 14.83 -66.71 1.75
N ALA A 558 14.63 -65.75 2.66
CA ALA A 558 14.02 -65.98 3.97
C ALA A 558 12.57 -66.50 3.83
N GLU A 559 11.79 -65.96 2.90
CA GLU A 559 10.42 -66.39 2.62
C GLU A 559 10.36 -67.81 2.04
N ARG A 560 11.28 -68.16 1.13
CA ARG A 560 11.41 -69.54 0.62
C ARG A 560 11.73 -70.52 1.74
N THR A 561 12.74 -70.18 2.55
CA THR A 561 13.15 -71.01 3.70
C THR A 561 12.00 -71.20 4.69
N LEU A 562 11.24 -70.13 4.94
CA LEU A 562 10.07 -70.18 5.82
C LEU A 562 8.98 -71.13 5.26
N ALA A 563 8.73 -71.10 3.96
CA ALA A 563 7.77 -71.98 3.31
C ALA A 563 8.19 -73.46 3.41
N GLU A 564 9.47 -73.77 3.19
CA GLU A 564 10.03 -75.12 3.33
C GLU A 564 9.93 -75.64 4.77
N LEU A 565 10.30 -74.82 5.76
CA LEU A 565 10.20 -75.18 7.18
C LEU A 565 8.74 -75.39 7.62
N LYS A 566 7.79 -74.59 7.11
CA LYS A 566 6.36 -74.78 7.36
C LYS A 566 5.86 -76.09 6.76
N ALA A 567 6.29 -76.44 5.55
CA ALA A 567 5.92 -77.70 4.90
C ALA A 567 6.49 -78.93 5.63
N ALA A 568 7.68 -78.82 6.23
CA ALA A 568 8.33 -79.88 6.98
C ALA A 568 7.92 -79.97 8.47
N GLY A 569 7.07 -79.05 8.97
CA GLY A 569 6.60 -79.05 10.37
C GLY A 569 7.67 -78.63 11.39
N HIS A 570 8.70 -77.89 10.98
CA HIS A 570 9.79 -77.43 11.83
C HIS A 570 9.50 -76.08 12.53
N GLN A 571 10.34 -75.69 13.49
CA GLN A 571 10.20 -74.39 14.16
C GLN A 571 10.56 -73.23 13.21
N THR A 572 9.68 -72.23 13.10
CA THR A 572 9.79 -71.14 12.12
C THR A 572 10.08 -69.75 12.72
N ARG A 573 9.96 -69.60 14.05
CA ARG A 573 9.92 -68.28 14.73
C ARG A 573 11.08 -67.36 14.37
N THR A 574 12.29 -67.90 14.22
CA THR A 574 13.49 -67.10 13.92
C THR A 574 13.47 -66.55 12.50
N VAL A 575 13.20 -67.41 11.51
CA VAL A 575 13.13 -67.02 10.09
C VAL A 575 11.95 -66.09 9.84
N GLU A 576 10.83 -66.32 10.53
CA GLU A 576 9.65 -65.45 10.46
C GLU A 576 9.94 -64.04 11.03
N ARG A 577 10.65 -63.93 12.15
CA ARG A 577 11.11 -62.64 12.68
C ARG A 577 12.05 -61.92 11.73
N GLU A 578 12.98 -62.63 11.11
CA GLU A 578 13.92 -62.02 10.15
C GLU A 578 13.21 -61.56 8.87
N ALA A 579 12.28 -62.35 8.33
CA ALA A 579 11.47 -61.93 7.19
C ALA A 579 10.63 -60.67 7.51
N ILE A 580 10.05 -60.60 8.72
CA ILE A 580 9.33 -59.39 9.19
C ILE A 580 10.27 -58.18 9.25
N ARG A 581 11.47 -58.35 9.83
CA ARG A 581 12.48 -57.28 9.91
C ARG A 581 12.90 -56.80 8.53
N LEU A 582 13.22 -57.71 7.61
CA LEU A 582 13.63 -57.37 6.24
C LEU A 582 12.53 -56.62 5.49
N ARG A 583 11.25 -57.03 5.64
CA ARG A 583 10.11 -56.29 5.09
C ARG A 583 10.02 -54.86 5.64
N GLN A 584 10.16 -54.68 6.96
CA GLN A 584 10.13 -53.36 7.58
C GLN A 584 11.23 -52.44 7.03
N VAL A 585 12.45 -52.95 6.87
CA VAL A 585 13.57 -52.18 6.30
C VAL A 585 13.32 -51.87 4.82
N LEU A 586 12.76 -52.80 4.04
CA LEU A 586 12.40 -52.55 2.63
C LEU A 586 11.30 -51.51 2.47
N THR A 587 10.28 -51.49 3.33
CA THR A 587 9.26 -50.43 3.34
C THR A 587 9.86 -49.06 3.66
N ALA A 588 10.88 -49.01 4.53
CA ALA A 588 11.65 -47.78 4.76
C ALA A 588 12.42 -47.36 3.50
N TRP A 589 13.03 -48.29 2.76
CA TRP A 589 13.66 -47.98 1.47
C TRP A 589 12.68 -47.47 0.41
N GLU A 590 11.49 -48.05 0.31
CA GLU A 590 10.43 -47.58 -0.60
C GLU A 590 9.96 -46.16 -0.23
N THR A 591 9.97 -45.82 1.06
CA THR A 591 9.70 -44.45 1.53
C THR A 591 10.82 -43.51 1.13
N LEU A 592 12.08 -43.90 1.36
CA LEU A 592 13.24 -43.12 0.93
C LEU A 592 13.27 -42.89 -0.58
N GLU A 593 12.93 -43.90 -1.39
CA GLU A 593 12.85 -43.77 -2.85
C GLU A 593 11.81 -42.73 -3.29
N ARG A 594 10.65 -42.69 -2.63
CA ARG A 594 9.64 -41.64 -2.86
C ARG A 594 10.16 -40.26 -2.50
N GLU A 595 10.84 -40.11 -1.36
CA GLU A 595 11.45 -38.83 -0.95
C GLU A 595 12.55 -38.37 -1.92
N VAL A 596 13.35 -39.29 -2.45
CA VAL A 596 14.34 -38.98 -3.50
C VAL A 596 13.67 -38.47 -4.76
N LEU A 597 12.59 -39.11 -5.22
CA LEU A 597 11.83 -38.65 -6.40
C LEU A 597 11.21 -37.25 -6.18
N THR A 598 10.72 -36.97 -4.97
CA THR A 598 10.25 -35.63 -4.58
C THR A 598 11.39 -34.61 -4.66
N ALA A 599 12.58 -34.96 -4.17
CA ALA A 599 13.76 -34.11 -4.24
C ALA A 599 14.22 -33.86 -5.70
N GLU A 600 14.19 -34.88 -6.57
CA GLU A 600 14.48 -34.70 -8.00
C GLU A 600 13.48 -33.76 -8.68
N THR A 601 12.19 -33.91 -8.37
CA THR A 601 11.14 -33.01 -8.89
C THR A 601 11.37 -31.57 -8.43
N ALA A 602 11.80 -31.37 -7.18
CA ALA A 602 12.16 -30.06 -6.66
C ALA A 602 13.35 -29.44 -7.42
N LEU A 603 14.39 -30.22 -7.72
CA LEU A 603 15.54 -29.75 -8.50
C LEU A 603 15.18 -29.44 -9.95
N GLU A 604 14.34 -30.27 -10.59
CA GLU A 604 13.88 -29.99 -11.95
C GLU A 604 13.08 -28.69 -12.02
N SER A 605 12.29 -28.38 -10.99
CA SER A 605 11.58 -27.11 -10.89
C SER A 605 12.53 -25.89 -10.83
N LEU A 606 13.76 -26.03 -10.32
CA LEU A 606 14.77 -24.97 -10.32
C LEU A 606 15.39 -24.73 -11.71
N ARG A 607 15.22 -25.67 -12.65
CA ARG A 607 15.73 -25.56 -14.03
C ARG A 607 14.76 -24.85 -14.97
N HIS A 608 13.60 -24.45 -14.47
CA HIS A 608 12.62 -23.64 -15.18
C HIS A 608 12.94 -22.16 -15.02
N CYS A 609 12.98 -21.42 -16.14
CA CYS A 609 13.23 -19.99 -16.07
C CYS A 609 12.03 -19.26 -15.42
N PRO A 610 12.25 -18.49 -14.35
CA PRO A 610 11.18 -17.79 -13.63
C PRO A 610 10.57 -16.60 -14.39
N ILE A 611 11.15 -16.20 -15.53
CA ILE A 611 10.72 -15.04 -16.33
C ILE A 611 10.01 -15.47 -17.60
N CYS A 612 10.65 -16.32 -18.41
CA CYS A 612 10.12 -16.75 -19.72
C CYS A 612 9.58 -18.18 -19.74
N SER A 613 9.68 -18.91 -18.62
CA SER A 613 9.21 -20.30 -18.47
C SER A 613 9.92 -21.34 -19.34
N SER A 614 11.04 -21.00 -20.00
CA SER A 614 11.89 -21.98 -20.69
C SER A 614 12.40 -23.06 -19.74
N GLN A 615 12.42 -24.32 -20.18
CA GLN A 615 12.87 -25.45 -19.39
C GLN A 615 14.34 -25.80 -19.66
N GLY A 616 14.94 -26.60 -18.76
CA GLY A 616 16.22 -27.23 -19.00
C GLY A 616 17.45 -26.34 -18.80
N ALA A 617 17.35 -25.27 -18.00
CA ALA A 617 18.53 -24.51 -17.60
C ALA A 617 19.57 -25.41 -16.91
N ASP A 618 20.85 -25.12 -17.13
CA ASP A 618 21.94 -25.84 -16.46
C ASP A 618 21.99 -25.44 -14.99
N LEU A 619 21.81 -26.42 -14.09
CA LEU A 619 21.85 -26.21 -12.65
C LEU A 619 23.25 -26.54 -12.14
N GLN A 620 23.93 -25.52 -11.61
CA GLN A 620 25.26 -25.65 -11.05
C GLN A 620 25.17 -25.57 -9.53
N ALA A 621 25.65 -26.60 -8.83
CA ALA A 621 25.75 -26.61 -7.37
C ALA A 621 27.06 -25.96 -6.92
N TRP A 622 26.98 -25.03 -5.97
CA TRP A 622 28.12 -24.33 -5.37
C TRP A 622 28.19 -24.62 -3.87
N ASP A 623 29.33 -24.29 -3.26
CA ASP A 623 29.55 -24.47 -1.83
C ASP A 623 28.51 -23.76 -0.96
N HIS A 624 28.33 -24.28 0.26
CA HIS A 624 27.43 -23.72 1.27
C HIS A 624 25.96 -23.65 0.85
N ALA A 625 25.47 -24.70 0.18
CA ALA A 625 24.06 -24.82 -0.24
C ALA A 625 23.63 -23.68 -1.18
N GLN A 626 24.50 -23.34 -2.13
CA GLN A 626 24.21 -22.36 -3.19
C GLN A 626 24.03 -23.09 -4.52
N PHE A 627 23.26 -22.49 -5.42
CA PHE A 627 23.12 -22.96 -6.79
C PHE A 627 23.12 -21.80 -7.76
N ARG A 628 23.38 -22.04 -9.05
CA ARG A 628 23.23 -21.05 -10.11
C ARG A 628 22.58 -21.70 -11.33
N CYS A 629 21.64 -20.98 -11.93
CA CYS A 629 21.05 -21.29 -13.22
C CYS A 629 21.11 -20.05 -14.12
N GLU A 630 21.25 -20.28 -15.42
CA GLU A 630 21.18 -19.25 -16.45
C GLU A 630 20.28 -19.74 -17.59
N CYS A 631 19.31 -18.91 -17.98
CA CYS A 631 18.38 -19.23 -19.05
C CYS A 631 19.03 -19.02 -20.42
N GLY A 632 19.03 -20.05 -21.27
CA GLY A 632 19.53 -19.96 -22.64
C GLY A 632 18.70 -19.02 -23.55
N ASP A 633 17.41 -18.87 -23.29
CA ASP A 633 16.48 -18.11 -24.15
C ASP A 633 16.48 -16.61 -23.83
N CYS A 634 16.23 -16.23 -22.57
CA CYS A 634 16.13 -14.83 -22.15
C CYS A 634 17.38 -14.31 -21.41
N GLY A 635 18.32 -15.17 -21.04
CA GLY A 635 19.55 -14.80 -20.33
C GLY A 635 19.39 -14.41 -18.87
N ALA A 636 18.19 -14.61 -18.29
CA ALA A 636 17.98 -14.40 -16.87
C ALA A 636 18.84 -15.35 -16.03
N VAL A 637 19.33 -14.87 -14.89
CA VAL A 637 20.15 -15.66 -13.96
C VAL A 637 19.44 -15.71 -12.62
N TRP A 638 19.40 -16.89 -12.00
CA TRP A 638 18.84 -17.08 -10.67
C TRP A 638 19.67 -18.03 -9.82
N SER A 639 19.61 -17.83 -8.50
CA SER A 639 20.52 -18.45 -7.55
C SER A 639 19.99 -18.36 -6.12
N VAL A 640 20.65 -19.03 -5.19
CA VAL A 640 20.72 -18.60 -3.79
C VAL A 640 22.14 -18.16 -3.47
N ARG A 641 22.27 -16.97 -2.91
CA ARG A 641 23.55 -16.40 -2.47
C ARG A 641 23.62 -16.31 -0.96
N ARG A 642 24.82 -16.46 -0.42
CA ARG A 642 25.11 -16.27 1.01
C ARG A 642 25.89 -14.97 1.21
N CYS A 643 25.38 -14.08 2.07
CA CYS A 643 26.08 -12.86 2.44
C CYS A 643 27.41 -13.17 3.12
N PRO A 644 28.54 -12.59 2.71
CA PRO A 644 29.84 -12.84 3.34
C PRO A 644 29.93 -12.30 4.77
N VAL A 645 29.16 -11.25 5.09
CA VAL A 645 29.17 -10.59 6.40
C VAL A 645 28.21 -11.26 7.37
N CYS A 646 26.90 -11.21 7.10
CA CYS A 646 25.89 -11.77 8.01
C CYS A 646 25.65 -13.28 7.84
N ARG A 647 26.22 -13.91 6.80
CA ARG A 647 26.13 -15.36 6.49
C ARG A 647 24.74 -15.88 6.16
N ILE A 648 23.77 -14.99 5.97
CA ILE A 648 22.38 -15.32 5.64
C ILE A 648 22.25 -15.58 4.15
N ARG A 649 21.36 -16.51 3.81
CA ARG A 649 21.04 -16.89 2.43
C ARG A 649 19.92 -16.02 1.91
N HIS A 650 20.06 -15.58 0.66
CA HIS A 650 19.11 -14.74 -0.04
C HIS A 650 18.84 -15.32 -1.44
N PRO A 651 17.57 -15.43 -1.85
CA PRO A 651 17.24 -15.87 -3.18
C PRO A 651 17.46 -14.74 -4.18
N TRP A 652 18.04 -15.06 -5.32
CA TRP A 652 18.48 -14.10 -6.31
C TRP A 652 17.83 -14.40 -7.65
N LEU A 653 17.35 -13.35 -8.31
CA LEU A 653 16.84 -13.37 -9.66
C LEU A 653 17.21 -12.05 -10.30
N ARG A 654 17.93 -12.13 -11.42
CA ARG A 654 18.30 -10.97 -12.23
C ARG A 654 17.94 -11.21 -13.69
N PRO A 655 17.13 -10.33 -14.31
CA PRO A 655 16.89 -10.40 -15.74
C PRO A 655 18.10 -9.86 -16.51
N ARG A 656 18.26 -10.32 -17.76
CA ARG A 656 19.33 -9.80 -18.63
C ARG A 656 19.00 -8.41 -19.13
N LEU A 657 19.78 -7.41 -18.73
CA LEU A 657 19.75 -6.08 -19.31
C LEU A 657 20.69 -6.03 -20.53
N ARG A 658 20.22 -5.50 -21.65
CA ARG A 658 21.08 -5.26 -22.83
C ARG A 658 21.86 -3.95 -22.70
N ALA A 659 21.28 -2.97 -22.00
CA ALA A 659 21.90 -1.70 -21.64
C ALA A 659 21.49 -1.35 -20.20
N VAL A 660 22.43 -0.81 -19.42
CA VAL A 660 22.16 -0.33 -18.05
C VAL A 660 21.54 1.06 -18.16
N PRO A 661 20.26 1.24 -17.77
CA PRO A 661 19.64 2.56 -17.78
C PRO A 661 20.23 3.45 -16.69
N VAL A 662 20.16 4.77 -16.87
CA VAL A 662 20.39 5.71 -15.76
C VAL A 662 19.23 5.57 -14.79
N ILE A 663 19.52 5.16 -13.56
CA ILE A 663 18.51 4.99 -12.52
C ILE A 663 18.50 6.23 -11.65
N ASP A 664 17.30 6.77 -11.45
CA ASP A 664 17.04 7.68 -10.34
C ASP A 664 16.73 6.84 -9.09
N PRO A 665 17.59 6.83 -8.05
CA PRO A 665 17.45 5.98 -6.87
C PRO A 665 16.30 6.41 -5.94
N LEU A 666 15.29 7.11 -6.46
CA LEU A 666 14.06 7.40 -5.74
C LEU A 666 13.33 6.10 -5.36
N PRO A 667 12.58 6.09 -4.23
CA PRO A 667 11.74 4.96 -3.85
C PRO A 667 10.92 4.41 -5.02
N GLY A 668 10.85 3.07 -5.12
CA GLY A 668 10.13 2.37 -6.19
C GLY A 668 10.87 2.23 -7.52
N TRP A 669 12.15 2.61 -7.60
CA TRP A 669 12.93 2.46 -8.85
C TRP A 669 12.97 1.02 -9.36
N ALA A 670 13.03 0.04 -8.44
CA ALA A 670 13.06 -1.37 -8.78
C ALA A 670 11.74 -1.84 -9.41
N ASP A 671 10.60 -1.31 -8.93
CA ASP A 671 9.28 -1.62 -9.51
C ASP A 671 9.15 -1.03 -10.92
N ARG A 672 9.67 0.20 -11.12
CA ARG A 672 9.74 0.87 -12.43
C ARG A 672 10.60 0.11 -13.43
N LEU A 673 11.74 -0.43 -12.99
CA LEU A 673 12.68 -1.11 -13.88
C LEU A 673 12.34 -2.59 -14.08
N PHE A 674 12.25 -3.35 -12.99
CA PHE A 674 12.14 -4.81 -13.02
C PHE A 674 10.71 -5.31 -12.81
N GLY A 675 9.84 -4.52 -12.18
CA GLY A 675 8.54 -5.00 -11.73
C GLY A 675 8.71 -6.25 -10.86
N ARG A 676 7.97 -7.31 -11.15
CA ARG A 676 8.10 -8.59 -10.44
C ARG A 676 9.35 -9.39 -10.78
N ASP A 677 10.12 -9.07 -11.82
CA ASP A 677 11.17 -9.95 -12.37
C ASP A 677 12.53 -9.84 -11.64
N VAL A 678 12.47 -9.52 -10.35
CA VAL A 678 13.62 -9.41 -9.43
C VAL A 678 13.25 -10.03 -8.08
N LEU A 679 14.26 -10.50 -7.34
CA LEU A 679 14.10 -10.94 -5.94
C LEU A 679 14.89 -9.99 -5.01
N THR A 680 16.12 -10.33 -4.65
CA THR A 680 17.01 -9.38 -3.97
C THR A 680 17.36 -8.22 -4.90
N LEU A 681 17.17 -6.99 -4.42
CA LEU A 681 17.42 -5.79 -5.20
C LEU A 681 18.92 -5.58 -5.43
N PRO A 682 19.33 -5.22 -6.66
CA PRO A 682 20.69 -4.78 -6.91
C PRO A 682 20.92 -3.35 -6.39
N ASP A 683 22.17 -2.93 -6.31
CA ASP A 683 22.51 -1.55 -5.96
C ASP A 683 22.06 -0.60 -7.10
N PRO A 684 21.36 0.50 -6.81
CA PRO A 684 20.85 1.40 -7.85
C PRO A 684 21.96 2.18 -8.58
N HIS A 685 23.17 2.25 -8.03
CA HIS A 685 24.33 2.89 -8.66
C HIS A 685 25.16 1.89 -9.48
N ASP A 686 25.14 0.59 -9.11
CA ASP A 686 25.75 -0.50 -9.87
C ASP A 686 24.86 -1.75 -9.84
N LEU A 687 24.15 -2.00 -10.95
CA LEU A 687 23.26 -3.14 -11.09
C LEU A 687 23.96 -4.52 -11.16
N THR A 688 25.28 -4.54 -11.12
CA THR A 688 26.07 -5.77 -11.00
C THR A 688 26.34 -6.17 -9.56
N ASP A 689 26.27 -5.22 -8.63
CA ASP A 689 26.41 -5.45 -7.20
C ASP A 689 25.04 -5.56 -6.52
N GLU A 690 24.98 -6.31 -5.42
CA GLU A 690 23.75 -6.52 -4.67
C GLU A 690 23.85 -5.91 -3.27
N THR A 691 22.75 -5.39 -2.75
CA THR A 691 22.69 -4.97 -1.35
C THR A 691 22.13 -6.10 -0.50
N CYS A 692 22.89 -6.58 0.50
CA CYS A 692 22.36 -7.55 1.44
C CYS A 692 21.17 -6.93 2.20
N PRO A 693 19.98 -7.53 2.18
CA PRO A 693 18.81 -6.89 2.76
C PRO A 693 18.80 -6.86 4.29
N ARG A 694 19.69 -7.61 4.95
CA ARG A 694 19.77 -7.67 6.41
C ARG A 694 20.87 -6.80 7.00
N CYS A 695 22.04 -6.73 6.37
CA CYS A 695 23.16 -5.93 6.88
C CYS A 695 23.56 -4.77 5.95
N THR A 696 22.86 -4.58 4.84
CA THR A 696 23.07 -3.50 3.85
C THR A 696 24.45 -3.48 3.18
N GLU A 697 25.25 -4.51 3.41
CA GLU A 697 26.58 -4.66 2.82
C GLU A 697 26.48 -5.06 1.35
N LEU A 698 27.37 -4.51 0.52
CA LEU A 698 27.46 -4.84 -0.89
C LEU A 698 28.01 -6.26 -1.09
N MET A 699 27.38 -7.00 -1.98
CA MET A 699 27.73 -8.36 -2.37
C MET A 699 28.10 -8.38 -3.85
N PRO A 700 29.38 -8.33 -4.21
CA PRO A 700 29.80 -8.27 -5.59
C PRO A 700 29.65 -9.62 -6.29
N GLU A 701 29.21 -9.61 -7.55
CA GLU A 701 29.01 -10.82 -8.37
C GLU A 701 30.30 -11.67 -8.54
N LYS A 702 31.48 -11.05 -8.47
CA LYS A 702 32.77 -11.69 -8.81
C LYS A 702 33.48 -12.43 -7.66
N GLN A 703 33.09 -12.26 -6.40
CA GLN A 703 33.86 -12.85 -5.28
C GLN A 703 33.60 -14.34 -5.02
N GLN A 704 32.68 -15.00 -5.74
CA GLN A 704 32.35 -16.42 -5.51
C GLN A 704 32.92 -17.40 -6.55
N ALA A 705 33.58 -16.92 -7.61
CA ALA A 705 34.26 -17.79 -8.59
C ALA A 705 35.67 -18.23 -8.14
N GLY A 706 36.04 -17.99 -6.88
CA GLY A 706 37.42 -18.09 -6.41
C GLY A 706 37.60 -18.92 -5.14
N VAL A 707 37.16 -20.18 -5.12
CA VAL A 707 37.84 -21.27 -4.40
C VAL A 707 37.60 -22.59 -5.15
N MET A 708 38.25 -22.75 -6.30
CA MET A 708 38.63 -24.07 -6.79
C MET A 708 40.13 -24.21 -6.52
N GLY A 709 40.44 -24.87 -5.41
CA GLY A 709 41.77 -25.30 -5.00
C GLY A 709 41.64 -26.55 -4.16
#